data_AF-A0A9D8IPN5-F1
#
_entry.id   AF-A0A9D8IPN5-F1
#
_cell.length_a   1.000
_cell.length_b   1.000
_cell.length_c   1.000
_cell.angle_alpha   90.00
_cell.angle_beta   90.00
_cell.angle_gamma   90.00
#
_symmetry.space_group_name_H-M   'P 1'
#
loop_
_entity.id
_entity.type
_entity.pdbx_description
1 polymer ?
#
loop_
_entity_poly.entity_id
_entity_poly.type
_entity_poly.pdbx_seq_one_letter_code
_entity_poly.pdbx_strand_id
1 'polypeptide(L)'
;MTASLDSPLPRGDPRPAWAGRHGTALGSVRSTVRSRSPFATSIKESRMRARTKLLLAAVPASIILCAATESPTPQTECPVATRVAQPHLRLDSLGLVPDSGDEVLAPDSPFAVPDEFVVEFHSNESAALRATHPHGADLLAGPTGVDAIDGFGMRAGVLSLRPLHPSADPLRDQLLGRPDVSGWYIARIDPSVTPLATAISAALADPGVKQAEPIGLHPVYAVPNDGNYPSQWFLNQSSDKDIDAPEAWDVENGSPSIIVAVLDTGVRYYHKDLGGVNASSSNTTAADGNMWRNMAEVNGSAGVDDDSNGYVDDWIGWDFVSSAIASCWSGEDCSTADNDPRDFNGHGTHCSGIVSAMNNNGYAVASAGGGFGTGSNTASGDGVEVMACKIGHSASYFGQEVGYVSMAYAASALTYAANKGAKVASCSWGSSNSGGLASALDYFIASGGLVFKAAGNSNNQTADYMCGRSDVYSVAATSQTDTKASFSSYGTWVDISAPGVSILSTWHNHAASSSDYVAYMDGTSMATPLVASCAAVVWSKNPSWTRTQVWDAVRLNTDPIDALNPSYVGKLGSGRVNLHKALGGGGPPPPSGPKYLLSLSGSPSLPGIGTVPPEDIVQYDAGTATWSTYFDGSDVGLSGKTIAGFTRQADGSLLFAFTASSTTIAGLNGGPNGTTITYNDVVHFVPTSFGANTAGTWYFLFDGSDVGLDTSSEAIDAVCLTSAGYLAISTTGSPSVSGLSGLADEDLIFFVASSLGSTTAGTWNWYFDGSDVGLSSTSNEDVDAAFVDSTGAIWLSTLGAFSVTGVSGDGTDVVKFTPTSTGSTTAGSFSMLLDGSAIGVPSGGNVTGVALLP
;
A
#
# COMPACT_ATOMS: atom_id res chain seq x y z
N MET A 1 19.11 -39.74 20.33
CA MET A 1 20.21 -40.72 20.51
C MET A 1 21.38 -40.00 21.16
N THR A 2 22.05 -40.70 22.06
CA THR A 2 22.94 -40.29 23.16
C THR A 2 24.36 -39.83 22.77
N ALA A 3 24.98 -39.10 23.71
CA ALA A 3 26.42 -38.92 24.04
C ALA A 3 26.88 -37.44 23.90
N SER A 4 27.14 -36.62 24.94
CA SER A 4 27.86 -36.71 26.24
C SER A 4 29.37 -36.48 26.17
N LEU A 5 29.87 -35.74 27.18
CA LEU A 5 31.25 -35.58 27.68
C LEU A 5 32.09 -34.46 27.03
N ASP A 6 32.98 -33.71 27.69
CA ASP A 6 33.25 -33.29 29.09
C ASP A 6 34.43 -32.29 28.95
N SER A 7 34.34 -31.02 29.38
CA SER A 7 35.09 -30.35 30.49
C SER A 7 36.65 -30.26 30.34
N PRO A 8 37.43 -29.46 31.12
CA PRO A 8 37.32 -28.05 31.56
C PRO A 8 38.63 -27.19 31.42
N LEU A 9 38.51 -25.87 31.70
CA LEU A 9 39.45 -24.82 32.22
C LEU A 9 40.91 -25.20 32.66
N PRO A 10 41.93 -24.29 32.70
CA PRO A 10 41.88 -23.08 33.55
C PRO A 10 42.75 -21.82 33.22
N ARG A 11 42.53 -20.83 34.11
CA ARG A 11 43.01 -19.44 34.32
C ARG A 11 44.53 -19.16 34.29
N GLY A 12 44.88 -17.89 34.03
CA GLY A 12 46.13 -17.25 34.47
C GLY A 12 46.20 -15.74 34.19
N ASP A 13 45.86 -14.91 35.18
CA ASP A 13 46.21 -13.47 35.36
C ASP A 13 47.71 -13.33 35.79
N PRO A 14 48.33 -12.14 36.01
CA PRO A 14 48.07 -10.75 35.58
C PRO A 14 49.38 -9.99 35.11
N ARG A 15 49.21 -8.68 34.81
CA ARG A 15 50.14 -7.52 34.52
C ARG A 15 51.50 -7.47 35.32
N PRO A 16 52.49 -6.52 35.16
CA PRO A 16 52.40 -5.14 34.61
C PRO A 16 53.67 -4.44 33.98
N ALA A 17 53.41 -3.24 33.41
CA ALA A 17 54.20 -1.98 33.39
C ALA A 17 55.67 -1.91 32.89
N TRP A 18 55.93 -0.97 31.98
CA TRP A 18 57.03 0.02 32.15
C TRP A 18 56.85 1.28 31.29
N ALA A 19 57.15 2.43 31.91
CA ALA A 19 57.18 3.77 31.33
C ALA A 19 58.62 4.17 30.96
N GLY A 20 58.80 5.06 29.99
CA GLY A 20 60.09 5.66 29.66
C GLY A 20 59.92 6.93 28.84
N ARG A 21 60.57 8.01 29.28
CA ARG A 21 60.33 9.44 28.99
C ARG A 21 61.57 10.06 28.31
N HIS A 22 61.40 11.27 27.74
CA HIS A 22 62.41 12.29 27.35
C HIS A 22 63.20 12.05 26.03
N GLY A 23 63.50 13.04 25.18
CA GLY A 23 63.26 14.49 25.21
C GLY A 23 63.86 15.22 23.98
N THR A 24 63.28 16.38 23.64
CA THR A 24 63.88 17.68 23.18
C THR A 24 65.07 17.72 22.21
N ALA A 25 64.95 18.44 21.08
CA ALA A 25 65.41 19.85 20.90
C ALA A 25 65.76 20.25 19.44
N LEU A 26 65.13 21.35 18.98
CA LEU A 26 65.66 22.54 18.28
C LEU A 26 66.60 22.45 17.04
N GLY A 27 66.21 23.20 15.99
CA GLY A 27 67.10 23.68 14.92
C GLY A 27 66.38 24.58 13.91
N SER A 28 66.43 25.90 14.11
CA SER A 28 65.89 26.97 13.27
C SER A 28 66.82 27.40 12.11
N VAL A 29 66.27 28.17 11.14
CA VAL A 29 66.83 29.34 10.37
C VAL A 29 66.33 29.27 8.90
N ARG A 30 65.36 30.12 8.48
CA ARG A 30 65.49 31.42 7.75
C ARG A 30 66.15 31.25 6.35
N SER A 31 65.70 31.82 5.23
CA SER A 31 64.96 33.07 4.98
C SER A 31 64.71 33.31 3.47
N THR A 32 63.63 34.06 3.13
CA THR A 32 63.53 35.14 2.09
C THR A 32 63.66 34.77 0.58
N VAL A 33 63.04 35.38 -0.45
CA VAL A 33 62.19 36.60 -0.64
C VAL A 33 61.64 36.66 -2.09
N ARG A 34 60.41 37.20 -2.23
CA ARG A 34 59.74 38.04 -3.29
C ARG A 34 60.02 37.86 -4.81
N SER A 35 58.94 37.91 -5.60
CA SER A 35 58.37 39.10 -6.34
C SER A 35 57.21 38.63 -7.25
N ARG A 36 55.96 39.12 -7.18
CA ARG A 36 55.33 40.34 -7.77
C ARG A 36 55.73 40.59 -9.24
N SER A 37 54.89 40.85 -10.26
CA SER A 37 53.43 41.10 -10.46
C SER A 37 53.23 41.36 -12.00
N PRO A 38 52.22 42.12 -12.52
CA PRO A 38 50.86 41.73 -12.97
C PRO A 38 50.53 42.21 -14.41
N PHE A 39 49.29 42.06 -14.90
CA PHE A 39 48.52 42.94 -15.84
C PHE A 39 47.13 42.26 -16.06
N ALA A 40 45.99 42.73 -15.53
CA ALA A 40 45.10 43.85 -15.96
C ALA A 40 44.60 43.67 -17.43
N THR A 41 43.35 43.85 -17.87
CA THR A 41 42.12 44.52 -17.37
C THR A 41 40.96 44.15 -18.33
N SER A 42 39.77 43.78 -17.85
CA SER A 42 38.44 44.45 -17.98
C SER A 42 37.66 44.47 -19.31
N ILE A 43 36.33 44.28 -19.19
CA ILE A 43 35.19 45.10 -19.72
C ILE A 43 34.04 44.32 -20.41
N LYS A 44 32.87 44.42 -19.73
CA LYS A 44 31.45 44.63 -20.15
C LYS A 44 30.65 43.62 -20.98
N GLU A 45 29.58 43.17 -20.32
CA GLU A 45 28.14 43.31 -20.68
C GLU A 45 27.72 43.43 -22.15
N SER A 46 26.78 42.60 -22.59
CA SER A 46 25.43 43.07 -22.99
C SER A 46 24.48 41.92 -23.40
N ARG A 47 23.22 42.08 -22.98
CA ARG A 47 22.03 41.31 -23.36
C ARG A 47 21.69 41.48 -24.85
N MET A 48 21.11 40.47 -25.52
CA MET A 48 19.78 40.60 -26.17
C MET A 48 19.24 39.30 -26.80
N ARG A 49 17.92 39.16 -26.65
CA ARG A 49 17.00 38.24 -27.33
C ARG A 49 16.94 38.52 -28.85
N ALA A 50 16.66 37.48 -29.65
CA ALA A 50 15.44 37.36 -30.49
C ALA A 50 15.64 36.61 -31.83
N ARG A 51 14.84 35.55 -31.99
CA ARG A 51 13.97 35.17 -33.14
C ARG A 51 14.55 35.00 -34.58
N THR A 52 14.39 33.74 -35.03
CA THR A 52 13.64 33.30 -36.24
C THR A 52 14.22 33.52 -37.64
N LYS A 53 14.49 32.39 -38.34
CA LYS A 53 14.08 32.01 -39.72
C LYS A 53 14.86 30.75 -40.13
N LEU A 54 14.26 29.56 -40.15
CA LEU A 54 13.59 28.93 -41.30
C LEU A 54 14.39 29.00 -42.61
N LEU A 55 15.00 27.89 -43.03
CA LEU A 55 15.00 27.49 -44.44
C LEU A 55 15.22 25.97 -44.59
N LEU A 56 14.37 25.39 -45.42
CA LEU A 56 14.21 23.99 -45.81
C LEU A 56 15.10 23.69 -47.03
N ALA A 57 15.75 22.53 -47.10
CA ALA A 57 16.07 21.77 -48.34
C ALA A 57 16.95 20.55 -47.95
N ALA A 58 16.41 19.34 -47.95
CA ALA A 58 16.31 18.43 -49.10
C ALA A 58 17.57 17.56 -49.29
N VAL A 59 17.35 16.25 -49.11
CA VAL A 59 18.24 15.11 -49.32
C VAL A 59 18.54 14.93 -50.83
N PRO A 60 19.67 14.30 -51.21
CA PRO A 60 19.49 12.98 -51.82
C PRO A 60 20.55 11.96 -51.38
N ALA A 61 20.09 10.71 -51.23
CA ALA A 61 20.91 9.52 -51.10
C ALA A 61 21.50 9.13 -52.46
N SER A 62 22.74 8.60 -52.48
CA SER A 62 23.18 7.59 -53.45
C SER A 62 24.47 6.88 -52.99
N ILE A 63 24.45 5.57 -53.24
CA ILE A 63 25.33 4.47 -52.84
C ILE A 63 26.64 4.46 -53.66
N ILE A 64 27.81 4.24 -53.02
CA ILE A 64 28.99 3.55 -53.61
C ILE A 64 29.71 2.71 -52.54
N LEU A 65 30.12 1.51 -52.97
CA LEU A 65 30.70 0.37 -52.25
C LEU A 65 32.24 0.47 -52.06
N CYS A 66 32.73 -0.17 -50.98
CA CYS A 66 34.09 -0.69 -50.72
C CYS A 66 35.28 0.26 -50.48
N ALA A 67 35.79 0.29 -49.23
CA ALA A 67 37.00 -0.46 -48.83
C ALA A 67 37.32 -0.19 -47.34
N ALA A 68 37.62 -1.26 -46.60
CA ALA A 68 37.97 -1.24 -45.20
C ALA A 68 39.26 -0.45 -44.92
N THR A 69 39.26 0.37 -43.88
CA THR A 69 40.35 0.46 -42.87
C THR A 69 39.92 1.38 -41.72
N GLU A 70 39.87 0.79 -40.52
CA GLU A 70 39.99 1.36 -39.17
C GLU A 70 39.05 2.53 -38.76
N SER A 71 38.05 2.17 -37.95
CA SER A 71 37.15 3.06 -37.20
C SER A 71 37.66 3.24 -35.76
N PRO A 72 37.62 4.46 -35.19
CA PRO A 72 37.42 4.68 -33.76
C PRO A 72 35.92 4.88 -33.48
N THR A 73 35.30 4.04 -32.66
CA THR A 73 33.92 4.24 -32.16
C THR A 73 33.91 4.50 -30.64
N PRO A 74 33.07 5.43 -30.14
CA PRO A 74 32.79 5.60 -28.71
C PRO A 74 31.77 4.56 -28.20
N GLN A 75 31.84 4.22 -26.92
CA GLN A 75 31.07 3.20 -26.19
C GLN A 75 29.61 3.60 -25.87
N THR A 76 28.64 2.68 -25.96
CA THR A 76 27.33 2.71 -25.25
C THR A 76 26.54 1.36 -25.32
N GLU A 77 27.04 0.24 -24.79
CA GLU A 77 26.17 -0.93 -24.51
C GLU A 77 26.51 -1.51 -23.13
N CYS A 78 25.50 -1.60 -22.25
CA CYS A 78 25.57 -2.37 -21.00
C CYS A 78 25.47 -3.85 -21.38
N PRO A 79 26.50 -4.69 -21.16
CA PRO A 79 26.51 -6.04 -21.72
C PRO A 79 25.42 -6.92 -21.10
N VAL A 80 24.48 -7.37 -21.93
CA VAL A 80 23.55 -8.47 -21.64
C VAL A 80 23.72 -9.55 -22.71
N ALA A 81 23.78 -10.82 -22.28
CA ALA A 81 23.96 -11.94 -23.19
C ALA A 81 22.76 -12.09 -24.15
N THR A 82 23.01 -12.00 -25.45
CA THR A 82 22.00 -11.98 -26.53
C THR A 82 21.49 -13.37 -26.94
N ARG A 83 20.17 -13.50 -27.17
CA ARG A 83 19.64 -14.14 -28.40
C ARG A 83 18.21 -13.70 -28.78
N VAL A 84 18.15 -12.96 -29.89
CA VAL A 84 17.14 -12.84 -30.98
C VAL A 84 15.66 -12.67 -30.63
N ALA A 85 15.20 -11.45 -30.89
CA ALA A 85 13.80 -11.03 -31.02
C ALA A 85 13.06 -11.71 -32.19
N GLN A 86 11.77 -12.01 -31.95
CA GLN A 86 10.71 -11.93 -32.94
C GLN A 86 9.50 -11.20 -32.29
N PRO A 87 8.76 -10.37 -33.04
CA PRO A 87 7.90 -9.35 -32.47
C PRO A 87 6.41 -9.74 -32.37
N HIS A 88 5.74 -8.94 -31.53
CA HIS A 88 4.30 -8.72 -31.36
C HIS A 88 3.57 -9.64 -30.38
N LEU A 89 3.18 -9.05 -29.24
CA LEU A 89 1.80 -9.23 -28.78
C LEU A 89 1.02 -7.95 -29.04
N ARG A 90 -0.09 -8.16 -29.73
CA ARG A 90 -1.12 -7.23 -30.12
C ARG A 90 -2.12 -7.11 -28.95
N LEU A 91 -2.86 -6.01 -28.90
CA LEU A 91 -4.05 -5.83 -28.05
C LEU A 91 -5.27 -6.64 -28.55
N ASP A 92 -5.05 -7.64 -29.41
CA ASP A 92 -6.09 -8.50 -29.98
C ASP A 92 -6.62 -9.55 -28.99
N SER A 93 -5.85 -9.85 -27.93
CA SER A 93 -6.17 -10.91 -26.97
C SER A 93 -7.33 -10.61 -26.02
N LEU A 94 -7.78 -9.36 -25.95
CA LEU A 94 -8.94 -8.96 -25.13
C LEU A 94 -10.22 -8.69 -25.96
N GLY A 95 -10.12 -8.52 -27.29
CA GLY A 95 -11.26 -8.13 -28.12
C GLY A 95 -11.80 -6.72 -27.84
N LEU A 96 -10.96 -5.81 -27.32
CA LEU A 96 -11.37 -4.52 -26.74
C LEU A 96 -10.82 -3.29 -27.48
N VAL A 97 -10.12 -3.48 -28.60
CA VAL A 97 -9.83 -2.42 -29.58
C VAL A 97 -10.12 -3.00 -30.97
N PRO A 98 -10.76 -2.25 -31.89
CA PRO A 98 -10.91 -2.63 -33.28
C PRO A 98 -9.60 -3.13 -33.89
N ASP A 99 -9.49 -4.44 -34.06
CA ASP A 99 -8.28 -5.10 -34.57
C ASP A 99 -8.18 -5.02 -36.11
N SER A 100 -9.18 -4.36 -36.72
CA SER A 100 -9.18 -3.98 -38.12
C SER A 100 -9.38 -2.48 -38.21
N GLY A 101 -8.68 -1.82 -39.14
CA GLY A 101 -8.86 -0.39 -39.43
C GLY A 101 -10.24 -0.02 -39.99
N ASP A 102 -11.26 -0.84 -39.72
CA ASP A 102 -12.63 -0.76 -40.21
C ASP A 102 -13.70 -1.00 -39.10
N GLU A 103 -13.38 -1.28 -37.81
CA GLU A 103 -14.45 -1.34 -36.79
C GLU A 103 -14.80 0.03 -36.20
N VAL A 104 -16.10 0.31 -36.19
CA VAL A 104 -16.71 1.55 -35.70
C VAL A 104 -16.72 1.53 -34.17
N LEU A 105 -16.17 2.57 -33.53
CA LEU A 105 -16.23 2.76 -32.08
C LEU A 105 -17.71 2.72 -31.60
N ALA A 106 -18.01 1.87 -30.62
CA ALA A 106 -19.35 1.76 -30.06
C ALA A 106 -19.67 2.95 -29.14
N PRO A 107 -20.87 3.56 -29.23
CA PRO A 107 -21.25 4.70 -28.37
C PRO A 107 -21.35 4.41 -26.86
N ASP A 108 -21.41 3.14 -26.46
CA ASP A 108 -21.39 2.69 -25.07
C ASP A 108 -19.97 2.30 -24.60
N SER A 109 -18.96 2.50 -25.45
CA SER A 109 -17.56 2.25 -25.11
C SER A 109 -17.10 3.15 -23.96
N PRO A 110 -16.36 2.61 -22.97
CA PRO A 110 -15.72 3.42 -21.93
C PRO A 110 -14.64 4.37 -22.50
N PHE A 111 -14.25 4.16 -23.76
CA PHE A 111 -13.31 4.98 -24.51
C PHE A 111 -14.02 5.96 -25.47
N ALA A 112 -15.30 6.24 -25.27
CA ALA A 112 -16.02 7.31 -25.97
C ALA A 112 -16.22 8.52 -25.05
N VAL A 113 -16.13 9.74 -25.60
CA VAL A 113 -16.53 10.95 -24.86
C VAL A 113 -18.03 10.85 -24.56
N PRO A 114 -18.47 10.85 -23.29
CA PRO A 114 -19.83 10.48 -22.94
C PRO A 114 -20.88 11.54 -23.29
N ASP A 115 -20.50 12.83 -23.35
CA ASP A 115 -21.41 13.97 -23.57
C ASP A 115 -21.21 14.67 -24.93
N GLU A 116 -20.34 14.17 -25.80
CA GLU A 116 -20.09 14.74 -27.13
C GLU A 116 -19.99 13.66 -28.23
N PHE A 117 -20.50 13.97 -29.42
CA PHE A 117 -20.27 13.19 -30.64
C PHE A 117 -20.01 14.11 -31.83
N VAL A 118 -19.42 13.59 -32.90
CA VAL A 118 -19.23 14.34 -34.15
C VAL A 118 -20.32 13.99 -35.16
N VAL A 119 -20.74 15.00 -35.92
CA VAL A 119 -21.76 14.89 -36.97
C VAL A 119 -21.27 15.60 -38.23
N GLU A 120 -21.43 14.95 -39.38
CA GLU A 120 -21.23 15.55 -40.70
C GLU A 120 -22.58 15.82 -41.35
N PHE A 121 -22.85 17.06 -41.76
CA PHE A 121 -24.04 17.42 -42.50
C PHE A 121 -23.82 17.36 -44.02
N HIS A 122 -24.89 17.16 -44.78
CA HIS A 122 -24.85 17.31 -46.24
C HIS A 122 -24.45 18.74 -46.66
N SER A 123 -23.99 18.90 -47.91
CA SER A 123 -23.39 20.14 -48.38
C SER A 123 -24.36 21.33 -48.40
N ASN A 124 -25.66 21.09 -48.59
CA ASN A 124 -26.69 22.14 -48.59
C ASN A 124 -26.95 22.66 -47.17
N GLU A 125 -27.07 21.76 -46.20
CA GLU A 125 -27.29 22.01 -44.78
C GLU A 125 -26.06 22.70 -44.18
N SER A 126 -24.87 22.22 -44.53
CA SER A 126 -23.60 22.84 -44.15
C SER A 126 -23.45 24.26 -44.71
N ALA A 127 -23.89 24.50 -45.95
CA ALA A 127 -23.90 25.84 -46.55
C ALA A 127 -24.94 26.75 -45.89
N ALA A 128 -26.11 26.23 -45.52
CA ALA A 128 -27.15 26.96 -44.81
C ALA A 128 -26.70 27.36 -43.40
N LEU A 129 -26.08 26.45 -42.64
CA LEU A 129 -25.49 26.75 -41.33
C LEU A 129 -24.44 27.85 -41.39
N ARG A 130 -23.54 27.79 -42.39
CA ARG A 130 -22.53 28.84 -42.58
C ARG A 130 -23.14 30.18 -42.98
N ALA A 131 -24.26 30.17 -43.69
CA ALA A 131 -24.97 31.39 -44.07
C ALA A 131 -25.70 32.04 -42.88
N THR A 132 -26.22 31.24 -41.94
CA THR A 132 -26.88 31.74 -40.73
C THR A 132 -25.89 32.05 -39.60
N HIS A 133 -24.73 31.38 -39.56
CA HIS A 133 -23.71 31.50 -38.50
C HIS A 133 -22.28 31.55 -39.08
N PRO A 134 -21.80 32.72 -39.54
CA PRO A 134 -20.48 32.86 -40.14
C PRO A 134 -19.35 32.67 -39.11
N HIS A 135 -18.53 31.65 -39.34
CA HIS A 135 -17.25 31.29 -38.71
C HIS A 135 -17.00 31.68 -37.24
N GLY A 136 -17.06 30.68 -36.35
CA GLY A 136 -16.30 30.68 -35.09
C GLY A 136 -17.03 31.04 -33.80
N ALA A 137 -18.36 31.12 -33.81
CA ALA A 137 -19.15 31.21 -32.58
C ALA A 137 -19.85 29.87 -32.29
N ASP A 138 -19.80 29.41 -31.03
CA ASP A 138 -20.64 28.29 -30.56
C ASP A 138 -22.11 28.62 -30.82
N LEU A 139 -22.88 27.66 -31.36
CA LEU A 139 -24.33 27.78 -31.47
C LEU A 139 -24.91 27.66 -30.05
N LEU A 140 -25.04 28.80 -29.35
CA LEU A 140 -25.59 28.84 -28.00
C LEU A 140 -27.11 28.59 -28.04
N ALA A 141 -27.50 27.39 -27.63
CA ALA A 141 -28.80 27.00 -27.09
C ALA A 141 -30.03 27.63 -27.79
N GLY A 142 -30.22 27.35 -29.08
CA GLY A 142 -31.41 27.76 -29.83
C GLY A 142 -31.46 27.20 -31.25
N PRO A 143 -32.62 27.30 -31.94
CA PRO A 143 -32.74 26.87 -33.33
C PRO A 143 -31.71 27.59 -34.21
N THR A 144 -30.92 26.81 -34.93
CA THR A 144 -29.91 27.20 -35.92
C THR A 144 -30.49 27.94 -37.13
N GLY A 145 -31.83 27.95 -37.27
CA GLY A 145 -32.55 28.57 -38.39
C GLY A 145 -32.53 27.69 -39.65
N VAL A 146 -32.09 26.45 -39.52
CA VAL A 146 -32.09 25.43 -40.57
C VAL A 146 -33.01 24.31 -40.11
N ASP A 147 -34.24 24.27 -40.63
CA ASP A 147 -35.31 23.38 -40.16
C ASP A 147 -34.90 21.90 -40.05
N ALA A 148 -34.05 21.42 -40.96
CA ALA A 148 -33.50 20.07 -40.92
C ALA A 148 -32.63 19.83 -39.66
N ILE A 149 -31.79 20.79 -39.31
CA ILE A 149 -30.82 20.68 -38.21
C ILE A 149 -31.48 20.98 -36.86
N ASP A 150 -32.49 21.83 -36.85
CA ASP A 150 -33.30 22.11 -35.65
C ASP A 150 -34.20 20.94 -35.29
N GLY A 151 -34.74 20.25 -36.30
CA GLY A 151 -35.43 18.98 -36.13
C GLY A 151 -34.52 17.89 -35.55
N PHE A 152 -33.29 17.76 -36.06
CA PHE A 152 -32.25 16.89 -35.53
C PHE A 152 -31.89 17.22 -34.07
N GLY A 153 -31.56 18.48 -33.77
CA GLY A 153 -31.09 18.90 -32.45
C GLY A 153 -32.11 18.63 -31.34
N MET A 154 -33.41 18.80 -31.64
CA MET A 154 -34.48 18.46 -30.70
C MET A 154 -34.65 16.96 -30.45
N ARG A 155 -34.48 16.10 -31.47
CA ARG A 155 -34.64 14.63 -31.32
C ARG A 155 -33.43 13.96 -30.69
N ALA A 156 -32.25 14.50 -30.93
CA ALA A 156 -30.99 13.97 -30.39
C ALA A 156 -30.59 14.60 -29.04
N GLY A 157 -31.39 15.52 -28.49
CA GLY A 157 -31.11 16.17 -27.19
C GLY A 157 -29.87 17.07 -27.22
N VAL A 158 -29.55 17.66 -28.37
CA VAL A 158 -28.32 18.44 -28.58
C VAL A 158 -28.46 19.80 -27.90
N LEU A 159 -27.58 20.04 -26.94
CA LEU A 159 -27.48 21.28 -26.17
C LEU A 159 -26.74 22.38 -26.94
N SER A 160 -25.73 22.00 -27.74
CA SER A 160 -24.94 22.93 -28.55
C SER A 160 -24.26 22.23 -29.71
N LEU A 161 -24.04 22.98 -30.80
CA LEU A 161 -23.27 22.56 -31.98
C LEU A 161 -22.12 23.54 -32.22
N ARG A 162 -20.93 23.02 -32.50
CA ARG A 162 -19.77 23.83 -32.89
C ARG A 162 -19.01 23.21 -34.05
N PRO A 163 -18.42 23.98 -34.98
CA PRO A 163 -17.62 23.42 -36.06
C PRO A 163 -16.42 22.62 -35.52
N LEU A 164 -16.23 21.39 -36.00
CA LEU A 164 -15.03 20.59 -35.70
C LEU A 164 -13.78 21.24 -36.33
N HIS A 165 -13.95 21.80 -37.53
CA HIS A 165 -12.92 22.51 -38.28
C HIS A 165 -13.29 23.98 -38.49
N PRO A 166 -13.13 24.85 -37.47
CA PRO A 166 -13.59 26.24 -37.53
C PRO A 166 -12.91 27.09 -38.61
N SER A 167 -11.73 26.66 -39.09
CA SER A 167 -10.96 27.32 -40.16
C SER A 167 -11.18 26.74 -41.56
N ALA A 168 -12.12 25.80 -41.74
CA ALA A 168 -12.42 25.20 -43.03
C ALA A 168 -13.05 26.23 -43.99
N ASP A 169 -12.59 26.23 -45.24
CA ASP A 169 -13.10 27.09 -46.31
C ASP A 169 -13.33 26.24 -47.57
N PRO A 170 -14.59 25.89 -47.89
CA PRO A 170 -14.91 25.00 -49.00
C PRO A 170 -14.40 25.50 -50.35
N LEU A 171 -14.42 26.82 -50.58
CA LEU A 171 -13.97 27.41 -51.84
C LEU A 171 -12.45 27.33 -51.96
N ARG A 172 -11.74 27.63 -50.87
CA ARG A 172 -10.28 27.49 -50.82
C ARG A 172 -9.85 26.04 -50.96
N ASP A 173 -10.49 25.13 -50.24
CA ASP A 173 -10.11 23.71 -50.21
C ASP A 173 -10.46 23.04 -51.55
N GLN A 174 -11.58 23.41 -52.19
CA GLN A 174 -11.91 23.00 -53.57
C GLN A 174 -10.87 23.49 -54.59
N LEU A 175 -10.41 24.75 -54.50
CA LEU A 175 -9.37 25.30 -55.37
C LEU A 175 -8.01 24.57 -55.20
N LEU A 176 -7.74 24.06 -54.00
CA LEU A 176 -6.51 23.34 -53.67
C LEU A 176 -6.62 21.81 -53.86
N GLY A 177 -7.77 21.30 -54.30
CA GLY A 177 -8.03 19.87 -54.44
C GLY A 177 -8.04 19.10 -53.11
N ARG A 178 -8.35 19.78 -52.00
CA ARG A 178 -8.47 19.18 -50.66
C ARG A 178 -9.91 18.74 -50.41
N PRO A 179 -10.13 17.70 -49.58
CA PRO A 179 -11.46 17.34 -49.11
C PRO A 179 -12.14 18.50 -48.39
N ASP A 180 -13.43 18.71 -48.64
CA ASP A 180 -14.23 19.68 -47.88
C ASP A 180 -14.56 19.10 -46.50
N VAL A 181 -13.99 19.70 -45.46
CA VAL A 181 -14.21 19.29 -44.06
C VAL A 181 -15.15 20.26 -43.32
N SER A 182 -15.74 21.23 -44.02
CA SER A 182 -16.59 22.28 -43.42
C SER A 182 -17.96 21.81 -42.93
N GLY A 183 -18.35 20.58 -43.27
CA GLY A 183 -19.60 19.97 -42.86
C GLY A 183 -19.57 19.29 -41.49
N TRP A 184 -18.39 19.22 -40.85
CA TRP A 184 -18.20 18.53 -39.58
C TRP A 184 -18.40 19.44 -38.35
N TYR A 185 -19.20 18.96 -37.41
CA TYR A 185 -19.55 19.64 -36.16
C TYR A 185 -19.42 18.69 -34.97
N ILE A 186 -19.13 19.24 -33.79
CA ILE A 186 -19.24 18.56 -32.50
C ILE A 186 -20.59 18.94 -31.89
N ALA A 187 -21.39 17.93 -31.55
CA ALA A 187 -22.67 18.03 -30.90
C ALA A 187 -22.53 17.62 -29.42
N ARG A 188 -22.92 18.52 -28.51
CA ARG A 188 -22.93 18.25 -27.06
C ARG A 188 -24.33 17.87 -26.59
N ILE A 189 -24.45 16.89 -25.72
CA ILE A 189 -25.70 16.40 -25.14
C ILE A 189 -25.64 16.39 -23.60
N ASP A 190 -26.77 16.17 -22.94
CA ASP A 190 -26.80 15.75 -21.54
C ASP A 190 -26.98 14.22 -21.50
N PRO A 191 -25.92 13.43 -21.21
CA PRO A 191 -26.00 11.98 -21.22
C PRO A 191 -26.92 11.41 -20.13
N SER A 192 -27.24 12.19 -19.09
CA SER A 192 -28.23 11.79 -18.07
C SER A 192 -29.67 11.87 -18.58
N VAL A 193 -29.90 12.63 -19.65
CA VAL A 193 -31.21 12.83 -20.29
C VAL A 193 -31.34 11.99 -21.56
N THR A 194 -30.32 12.02 -22.42
CA THR A 194 -30.28 11.25 -23.68
C THR A 194 -28.95 10.51 -23.76
N PRO A 195 -28.93 9.17 -23.63
CA PRO A 195 -27.71 8.39 -23.77
C PRO A 195 -27.03 8.60 -25.14
N LEU A 196 -25.69 8.56 -25.18
CA LEU A 196 -24.89 8.83 -26.39
C LEU A 196 -25.32 7.99 -27.60
N ALA A 197 -25.57 6.68 -27.39
CA ALA A 197 -26.07 5.77 -28.42
C ALA A 197 -27.42 6.22 -29.01
N THR A 198 -28.31 6.75 -28.17
CA THR A 198 -29.63 7.26 -28.59
C THR A 198 -29.49 8.56 -29.37
N ALA A 199 -28.62 9.46 -28.94
CA ALA A 199 -28.35 10.72 -29.64
C ALA A 199 -27.76 10.48 -31.05
N ILE A 200 -26.78 9.58 -31.17
CA ILE A 200 -26.17 9.21 -32.46
C ILE A 200 -27.20 8.51 -33.37
N SER A 201 -28.03 7.60 -32.82
CA SER A 201 -29.09 6.95 -33.59
C SER A 201 -30.12 7.96 -34.12
N ALA A 202 -30.48 8.97 -33.32
CA ALA A 202 -31.38 10.04 -33.73
C ALA A 202 -30.74 10.96 -34.78
N ALA A 203 -29.41 11.19 -34.71
CA ALA A 203 -28.64 11.91 -35.72
C ALA A 203 -28.68 11.18 -37.07
N LEU A 204 -28.37 9.89 -37.09
CA LEU A 204 -28.34 9.07 -38.30
C LEU A 204 -29.71 8.90 -38.96
N ALA A 205 -30.81 9.10 -38.22
CA ALA A 205 -32.16 9.08 -38.75
C ALA A 205 -32.58 10.40 -39.43
N ASP A 206 -31.80 11.48 -39.31
CA ASP A 206 -32.11 12.77 -39.91
C ASP A 206 -31.64 12.85 -41.37
N PRO A 207 -32.51 13.23 -42.33
CA PRO A 207 -32.15 13.36 -43.75
C PRO A 207 -31.05 14.39 -44.06
N GLY A 208 -30.80 15.36 -43.18
CA GLY A 208 -29.77 16.39 -43.32
C GLY A 208 -28.39 15.95 -42.81
N VAL A 209 -28.32 14.83 -42.06
CA VAL A 209 -27.09 14.27 -41.52
C VAL A 209 -26.52 13.24 -42.51
N LYS A 210 -25.28 13.43 -42.91
CA LYS A 210 -24.54 12.51 -43.77
C LYS A 210 -23.95 11.35 -42.98
N GLN A 211 -23.43 11.63 -41.78
CA GLN A 211 -22.95 10.64 -40.82
C GLN A 211 -22.82 11.24 -39.42
N ALA A 212 -22.80 10.38 -38.40
CA ALA A 212 -22.53 10.73 -37.01
C ALA A 212 -21.77 9.59 -36.33
N GLU A 213 -20.76 9.91 -35.53
CA GLU A 213 -19.88 8.94 -34.88
C GLU A 213 -19.45 9.43 -33.48
N PRO A 214 -19.19 8.51 -32.54
CA PRO A 214 -18.67 8.88 -31.21
C PRO A 214 -17.22 9.38 -31.30
N ILE A 215 -16.80 10.19 -30.32
CA ILE A 215 -15.42 10.68 -30.22
C ILE A 215 -14.60 9.69 -29.40
N GLY A 216 -13.57 9.09 -30.00
CA GLY A 216 -12.67 8.14 -29.33
C GLY A 216 -11.64 8.80 -28.42
N LEU A 217 -11.48 8.23 -27.23
CA LEU A 217 -10.41 8.49 -26.28
C LEU A 217 -9.35 7.38 -26.44
N HIS A 218 -8.10 7.77 -26.72
CA HIS A 218 -6.98 6.83 -26.79
C HIS A 218 -5.88 7.28 -25.82
N PRO A 219 -5.35 6.36 -24.98
CA PRO A 219 -4.20 6.67 -24.13
C PRO A 219 -2.93 6.88 -24.98
N VAL A 220 -1.99 7.65 -24.44
CA VAL A 220 -0.63 7.77 -25.00
C VAL A 220 0.25 6.79 -24.23
N TYR A 221 0.56 5.63 -24.81
CA TYR A 221 1.33 4.58 -24.13
C TYR A 221 2.78 5.03 -23.82
N ALA A 222 3.15 5.06 -22.54
CA ALA A 222 4.51 5.39 -22.09
C ALA A 222 5.33 4.11 -21.81
N VAL A 223 5.90 3.50 -22.85
CA VAL A 223 6.85 2.38 -22.67
C VAL A 223 8.27 2.95 -22.48
N PRO A 224 8.98 2.62 -21.38
CA PRO A 224 10.34 3.10 -21.16
C PRO A 224 11.31 2.59 -22.25
N ASN A 225 12.28 3.41 -22.63
CA ASN A 225 13.27 3.08 -23.64
C ASN A 225 14.54 2.38 -23.09
N ASP A 226 14.50 1.94 -21.84
CA ASP A 226 15.61 1.34 -21.12
C ASP A 226 15.97 -0.02 -21.73
N GLY A 227 17.27 -0.24 -21.96
CA GLY A 227 17.76 -1.32 -22.83
C GLY A 227 17.36 -2.74 -22.37
N ASN A 228 17.15 -2.95 -21.07
CA ASN A 228 16.78 -4.24 -20.49
C ASN A 228 15.31 -4.34 -20.06
N TYR A 229 14.51 -3.28 -20.22
CA TYR A 229 13.08 -3.33 -19.91
C TYR A 229 12.35 -4.52 -20.56
N PRO A 230 12.62 -4.92 -21.83
CA PRO A 230 11.99 -6.10 -22.44
C PRO A 230 12.31 -7.43 -21.73
N SER A 231 13.32 -7.46 -20.86
CA SER A 231 13.70 -8.62 -20.06
C SER A 231 13.10 -8.61 -18.64
N GLN A 232 12.42 -7.53 -18.24
CA GLN A 232 11.82 -7.35 -16.92
C GLN A 232 10.36 -7.79 -16.94
N TRP A 233 10.15 -9.11 -17.05
CA TRP A 233 8.83 -9.74 -17.10
C TRP A 233 7.89 -9.29 -15.97
N PHE A 234 8.46 -8.97 -14.80
CA PHE A 234 7.71 -8.62 -13.60
C PHE A 234 7.09 -7.21 -13.68
N LEU A 235 7.53 -6.38 -14.62
CA LEU A 235 6.92 -5.08 -14.91
C LEU A 235 5.81 -5.23 -15.96
N ASN A 236 6.03 -6.07 -16.96
CA ASN A 236 5.09 -6.35 -18.03
C ASN A 236 5.40 -7.69 -18.71
N GLN A 237 4.38 -8.53 -18.85
CA GLN A 237 4.40 -9.70 -19.69
C GLN A 237 3.01 -10.02 -20.28
N SER A 238 3.01 -10.73 -21.40
CA SER A 238 1.78 -11.07 -22.12
C SER A 238 0.80 -11.98 -21.38
N SER A 239 1.23 -12.63 -20.30
CA SER A 239 0.37 -13.50 -19.51
C SER A 239 -0.35 -12.77 -18.38
N ASP A 240 -0.11 -11.46 -18.23
CA ASP A 240 -0.77 -10.57 -17.27
C ASP A 240 -0.50 -10.96 -15.80
N LYS A 241 0.68 -11.53 -15.57
CA LYS A 241 1.15 -12.03 -14.27
C LYS A 241 2.35 -11.21 -13.80
N ASP A 242 2.20 -9.90 -13.80
CA ASP A 242 3.27 -8.94 -13.53
C ASP A 242 2.82 -7.94 -12.45
N ILE A 243 2.97 -6.63 -12.63
CA ILE A 243 2.43 -5.65 -11.70
C ILE A 243 1.61 -4.57 -12.43
N ASP A 244 1.39 -4.74 -13.73
CA ASP A 244 0.73 -3.79 -14.62
C ASP A 244 1.45 -2.42 -14.58
N ALA A 245 2.79 -2.44 -14.68
CA ALA A 245 3.58 -1.22 -14.57
C ALA A 245 3.31 -0.22 -15.72
N PRO A 246 3.21 -0.63 -17.00
CA PRO A 246 2.87 0.28 -18.09
C PRO A 246 1.55 1.00 -17.88
N GLU A 247 0.53 0.26 -17.44
CA GLU A 247 -0.80 0.79 -17.17
C GLU A 247 -0.76 1.76 -15.97
N ALA A 248 0.03 1.42 -14.95
CA ALA A 248 0.26 2.31 -13.81
C ALA A 248 0.98 3.60 -14.19
N TRP A 249 1.96 3.55 -15.10
CA TRP A 249 2.75 4.71 -15.50
C TRP A 249 1.95 5.74 -16.30
N ASP A 250 0.85 5.34 -16.91
CA ASP A 250 -0.12 6.26 -17.49
C ASP A 250 -0.87 7.08 -16.42
N VAL A 251 -0.75 6.70 -15.13
CA VAL A 251 -1.40 7.33 -13.98
C VAL A 251 -0.41 8.08 -13.07
N GLU A 252 0.67 7.42 -12.64
CA GLU A 252 1.69 7.95 -11.73
C GLU A 252 3.01 7.19 -11.88
N ASN A 253 4.14 7.91 -11.93
CA ASN A 253 5.48 7.36 -12.17
C ASN A 253 6.40 7.39 -10.94
N GLY A 254 5.90 7.96 -9.84
CA GLY A 254 6.69 8.22 -8.64
C GLY A 254 7.11 9.68 -8.56
N SER A 255 7.55 10.09 -7.36
CA SER A 255 7.94 11.47 -7.07
C SER A 255 9.13 11.49 -6.11
N PRO A 256 10.09 12.44 -6.30
CA PRO A 256 11.23 12.59 -5.40
C PRO A 256 10.82 13.06 -4.00
N SER A 257 9.56 13.46 -3.80
CA SER A 257 9.03 13.76 -2.46
C SER A 257 8.85 12.51 -1.58
N ILE A 258 8.88 11.30 -2.15
CA ILE A 258 8.76 10.05 -1.42
C ILE A 258 10.11 9.38 -1.31
N ILE A 259 10.52 9.10 -0.06
CA ILE A 259 11.80 8.49 0.27
C ILE A 259 11.57 7.04 0.72
N VAL A 260 12.27 6.12 0.08
CA VAL A 260 12.35 4.70 0.46
C VAL A 260 13.73 4.42 1.03
N ALA A 261 13.79 4.08 2.32
CA ALA A 261 15.02 3.62 2.96
C ALA A 261 15.26 2.15 2.63
N VAL A 262 16.36 1.88 1.91
CA VAL A 262 16.80 0.52 1.61
C VAL A 262 17.85 0.14 2.66
N LEU A 263 17.42 -0.69 3.62
CA LEU A 263 18.27 -1.17 4.71
C LEU A 263 18.91 -2.49 4.28
N ASP A 264 20.13 -2.44 3.77
CA ASP A 264 20.78 -3.60 3.16
C ASP A 264 22.32 -3.55 3.29
N THR A 265 23.03 -4.20 2.38
CA THR A 265 24.49 -4.27 2.25
C THR A 265 25.15 -2.99 1.70
N GLY A 266 24.33 -1.95 1.47
CA GLY A 266 24.71 -0.68 0.85
C GLY A 266 24.11 -0.52 -0.54
N VAL A 267 24.44 0.58 -1.20
CA VAL A 267 23.99 0.86 -2.57
C VAL A 267 25.18 1.30 -3.41
N ARG A 268 25.33 0.75 -4.62
CA ARG A 268 26.22 1.33 -5.63
C ARG A 268 25.58 2.60 -6.17
N TYR A 269 25.58 3.67 -5.36
CA TYR A 269 24.99 4.97 -5.68
C TYR A 269 25.57 5.62 -6.93
N TYR A 270 26.71 5.15 -7.42
CA TYR A 270 27.35 5.58 -8.66
C TYR A 270 27.07 4.67 -9.87
N HIS A 271 26.08 3.77 -9.74
CA HIS A 271 25.46 3.14 -10.90
C HIS A 271 24.65 4.20 -11.64
N LYS A 272 24.87 4.40 -12.94
CA LYS A 272 24.25 5.52 -13.69
C LYS A 272 22.74 5.46 -13.75
N ASP A 273 22.17 4.28 -13.58
CA ASP A 273 20.73 4.05 -13.53
C ASP A 273 20.09 4.40 -12.17
N LEU A 274 20.91 4.67 -11.16
CA LEU A 274 20.50 5.08 -9.81
C LEU A 274 21.01 6.48 -9.48
N GLY A 275 22.31 6.73 -9.59
CA GLY A 275 22.92 8.03 -9.28
C GLY A 275 22.99 9.02 -10.43
N GLY A 276 22.67 8.60 -11.65
CA GLY A 276 22.82 9.43 -12.84
C GLY A 276 24.24 9.47 -13.43
N VAL A 277 24.36 10.08 -14.61
CA VAL A 277 25.60 10.05 -15.42
C VAL A 277 26.82 10.70 -14.75
N ASN A 278 26.60 11.58 -13.77
CA ASN A 278 27.66 12.30 -13.06
C ASN A 278 28.13 11.58 -11.78
N ALA A 279 27.40 10.55 -11.35
CA ALA A 279 27.71 9.87 -10.11
C ALA A 279 29.08 9.18 -10.18
N SER A 280 29.81 9.21 -9.06
CA SER A 280 31.16 8.67 -8.97
C SER A 280 31.40 8.07 -7.59
N SER A 281 32.14 6.96 -7.56
CA SER A 281 32.66 6.34 -6.33
C SER A 281 33.55 7.24 -5.47
N SER A 282 33.99 8.37 -6.02
CA SER A 282 34.88 9.36 -5.36
C SER A 282 34.18 10.69 -5.06
N ASN A 283 32.90 10.81 -5.44
CA ASN A 283 32.12 12.02 -5.21
C ASN A 283 30.64 11.64 -4.99
N THR A 284 30.32 11.34 -3.74
CA THR A 284 28.99 10.89 -3.31
C THR A 284 27.91 11.94 -3.56
N THR A 285 28.23 13.24 -3.44
CA THR A 285 27.24 14.33 -3.66
C THR A 285 26.77 14.47 -5.10
N ALA A 286 27.45 13.81 -6.05
CA ALA A 286 27.08 13.81 -7.48
C ALA A 286 26.11 12.68 -7.85
N ALA A 287 25.68 11.86 -6.89
CA ALA A 287 24.61 10.89 -7.10
C ALA A 287 23.25 11.61 -7.00
N ASP A 288 22.83 12.25 -8.09
CA ASP A 288 21.61 13.06 -8.16
C ASP A 288 20.47 12.45 -8.99
N GLY A 289 20.61 11.19 -9.42
CA GLY A 289 19.57 10.39 -10.07
C GLY A 289 18.32 10.19 -9.19
N ASN A 290 17.99 8.95 -8.86
CA ASN A 290 16.94 8.60 -7.90
C ASN A 290 17.50 8.26 -6.51
N MET A 291 18.68 8.76 -6.17
CA MET A 291 19.23 8.65 -4.80
C MET A 291 18.72 9.81 -3.95
N TRP A 292 18.24 9.51 -2.75
CA TRP A 292 17.92 10.53 -1.74
C TRP A 292 19.16 11.34 -1.44
N ARG A 293 18.98 12.65 -1.26
CA ARG A 293 20.08 13.53 -0.86
C ARG A 293 19.75 14.33 0.39
N ASN A 294 20.64 14.28 1.36
CA ASN A 294 20.60 15.20 2.49
C ASN A 294 21.05 16.60 2.05
N MET A 295 20.10 17.45 1.68
CA MET A 295 20.40 18.79 1.16
C MET A 295 21.06 19.71 2.18
N ALA A 296 20.97 19.42 3.48
CA ALA A 296 21.72 20.18 4.48
C ALA A 296 23.22 19.93 4.36
N GLU A 297 23.62 18.67 4.25
CA GLU A 297 25.03 18.24 4.09
C GLU A 297 25.56 18.55 2.69
N VAL A 298 24.76 18.36 1.64
CA VAL A 298 25.18 18.65 0.26
C VAL A 298 25.50 20.15 0.07
N ASN A 299 24.78 21.03 0.76
CA ASN A 299 25.04 22.47 0.76
C ASN A 299 25.99 22.91 1.90
N GLY A 300 26.40 21.95 2.72
CA GLY A 300 27.16 22.11 3.95
C GLY A 300 28.66 22.24 3.74
N SER A 301 29.40 22.07 4.82
CA SER A 301 30.85 22.11 4.86
C SER A 301 31.42 20.72 5.07
N ALA A 302 32.23 20.24 4.12
CA ALA A 302 32.87 18.92 4.23
C ALA A 302 33.56 18.70 5.59
N GLY A 303 33.23 17.58 6.23
CA GLY A 303 33.71 17.15 7.54
C GLY A 303 32.91 17.74 8.72
N VAL A 304 31.74 18.32 8.46
CA VAL A 304 30.83 18.89 9.46
C VAL A 304 29.49 18.15 9.40
N ASP A 305 28.84 17.99 10.54
CA ASP A 305 27.43 17.56 10.62
C ASP A 305 26.59 18.85 10.64
N ASP A 306 26.19 19.30 9.45
CA ASP A 306 25.58 20.62 9.21
C ASP A 306 24.11 20.69 9.68
N ASP A 307 23.41 19.56 9.74
CA ASP A 307 22.06 19.49 10.31
C ASP A 307 22.00 18.94 11.75
N SER A 308 23.17 18.65 12.35
CA SER A 308 23.31 18.19 13.73
C SER A 308 22.54 16.90 14.03
N ASN A 309 22.46 16.01 13.05
CA ASN A 309 21.75 14.72 13.16
C ASN A 309 22.59 13.61 13.83
N GLY A 310 23.89 13.85 14.07
CA GLY A 310 24.85 12.90 14.62
C GLY A 310 25.72 12.15 13.58
N TYR A 311 25.56 12.44 12.30
CA TYR A 311 26.17 11.77 11.15
C TYR A 311 26.82 12.82 10.24
N VAL A 312 28.15 12.89 10.27
CA VAL A 312 28.92 13.89 9.51
C VAL A 312 28.86 13.60 8.02
N ASP A 313 28.44 14.56 7.20
CA ASP A 313 28.40 14.44 5.74
C ASP A 313 27.52 13.27 5.22
N ASP A 314 26.38 12.95 5.85
CA ASP A 314 25.47 11.87 5.44
C ASP A 314 24.70 12.19 4.14
N TRP A 315 25.43 12.40 3.05
CA TRP A 315 24.92 13.01 1.81
C TRP A 315 23.80 12.24 1.13
N ILE A 316 23.80 10.91 1.18
CA ILE A 316 22.82 10.05 0.50
C ILE A 316 22.26 8.93 1.39
N GLY A 317 22.58 8.99 2.68
CA GLY A 317 22.41 7.91 3.63
C GLY A 317 23.68 7.70 4.43
N TRP A 318 23.80 6.53 5.07
CA TRP A 318 24.85 6.27 6.05
C TRP A 318 25.32 4.81 6.07
N ASP A 319 26.62 4.61 6.30
CA ASP A 319 27.19 3.31 6.65
C ASP A 319 27.23 3.12 8.17
N PHE A 320 26.38 2.21 8.66
CA PHE A 320 26.30 1.88 10.08
C PHE A 320 27.33 0.83 10.51
N VAL A 321 28.10 0.25 9.58
CA VAL A 321 29.04 -0.85 9.85
C VAL A 321 30.28 -0.36 10.60
N SER A 322 30.21 -0.41 11.93
CA SER A 322 31.31 -0.01 12.80
C SER A 322 32.30 -1.13 13.14
N SER A 323 32.02 -2.37 12.75
CA SER A 323 32.86 -3.53 13.03
C SER A 323 32.49 -4.71 12.14
N ALA A 324 33.50 -5.50 11.75
CA ALA A 324 33.34 -6.68 10.93
C ALA A 324 32.50 -7.73 11.68
N ILE A 325 31.29 -8.00 11.19
CA ILE A 325 30.38 -9.03 11.71
C ILE A 325 30.76 -10.43 11.19
N ALA A 326 31.54 -10.50 10.11
CA ALA A 326 32.15 -11.72 9.58
C ALA A 326 33.51 -11.39 8.90
N SER A 327 34.17 -12.40 8.33
CA SER A 327 35.40 -12.19 7.56
C SER A 327 35.14 -11.27 6.37
N CYS A 328 35.59 -10.02 6.48
CA CYS A 328 35.37 -9.01 5.46
C CYS A 328 36.05 -9.34 4.15
N TRP A 329 35.36 -8.99 3.07
CA TRP A 329 35.91 -9.10 1.74
C TRP A 329 37.06 -8.09 1.55
N SER A 330 38.03 -8.45 0.71
CA SER A 330 39.20 -7.60 0.48
C SER A 330 38.79 -6.29 -0.20
N GLY A 331 39.07 -5.16 0.46
CA GLY A 331 38.83 -3.81 -0.07
C GLY A 331 37.52 -3.17 0.37
N GLU A 332 36.65 -3.91 1.06
CA GLU A 332 35.44 -3.36 1.71
C GLU A 332 35.81 -2.67 3.03
N ASP A 333 35.15 -1.57 3.36
CA ASP A 333 35.17 -1.02 4.71
C ASP A 333 34.13 -1.74 5.57
N CYS A 334 34.60 -2.33 6.66
CA CYS A 334 33.77 -2.98 7.67
C CYS A 334 34.11 -2.52 9.09
N SER A 335 34.92 -1.47 9.22
CA SER A 335 35.55 -1.12 10.50
C SER A 335 35.20 0.29 10.97
N THR A 336 34.55 1.07 10.11
CA THR A 336 34.24 2.46 10.35
C THR A 336 32.81 2.72 9.89
N ALA A 337 31.97 3.21 10.81
CA ALA A 337 30.70 3.78 10.42
C ALA A 337 30.97 5.19 9.86
N ASP A 338 30.56 5.46 8.62
CA ASP A 338 30.86 6.70 7.91
C ASP A 338 29.81 7.04 6.83
N ASN A 339 30.12 8.03 6.01
CA ASN A 339 29.25 8.57 4.96
C ASN A 339 29.38 7.88 3.59
N ASP A 340 30.04 6.72 3.50
CA ASP A 340 30.18 5.96 2.26
C ASP A 340 29.35 4.66 2.31
N PRO A 341 28.01 4.71 2.10
CA PRO A 341 27.13 3.54 2.16
C PRO A 341 27.24 2.64 0.92
N ARG A 342 28.43 2.53 0.33
CA ARG A 342 28.66 1.79 -0.91
C ARG A 342 28.41 0.30 -0.74
N ASP A 343 27.75 -0.27 -1.74
CA ASP A 343 27.59 -1.71 -1.81
C ASP A 343 28.87 -2.39 -2.31
N PHE A 344 29.20 -3.52 -1.69
CA PHE A 344 30.24 -4.46 -2.12
C PHE A 344 29.68 -5.84 -2.48
N ASN A 345 28.50 -6.20 -1.96
CA ASN A 345 27.88 -7.50 -2.17
C ASN A 345 27.02 -7.53 -3.44
N GLY A 346 26.33 -6.44 -3.75
CA GLY A 346 25.42 -6.29 -4.89
C GLY A 346 23.94 -6.45 -4.54
N HIS A 347 23.62 -7.12 -3.43
CA HIS A 347 22.23 -7.37 -3.02
C HIS A 347 21.45 -6.07 -2.76
N GLY A 348 22.05 -5.10 -2.07
CA GLY A 348 21.41 -3.82 -1.77
C GLY A 348 21.27 -2.93 -3.00
N THR A 349 22.24 -2.99 -3.92
CA THR A 349 22.13 -2.35 -5.24
C THR A 349 21.00 -2.95 -6.07
N HIS A 350 20.81 -4.27 -6.03
CA HIS A 350 19.72 -4.96 -6.73
C HIS A 350 18.35 -4.55 -6.20
N CYS A 351 18.20 -4.55 -4.88
CA CYS A 351 16.98 -4.07 -4.22
C CYS A 351 16.70 -2.60 -4.57
N SER A 352 17.72 -1.75 -4.57
CA SER A 352 17.58 -0.32 -4.90
C SER A 352 17.13 -0.09 -6.34
N GLY A 353 17.64 -0.85 -7.30
CA GLY A 353 17.18 -0.79 -8.68
C GLY A 353 15.73 -1.24 -8.87
N ILE A 354 15.26 -2.22 -8.08
CA ILE A 354 13.85 -2.63 -8.10
C ILE A 354 12.97 -1.51 -7.52
N VAL A 355 13.47 -0.76 -6.54
CA VAL A 355 12.75 0.38 -5.96
C VAL A 355 12.64 1.52 -6.97
N SER A 356 13.76 1.99 -7.54
CA SER A 356 13.77 3.24 -8.30
C SER A 356 14.91 3.38 -9.32
N ALA A 357 15.24 2.33 -10.09
CA ALA A 357 16.01 2.55 -11.32
C ALA A 357 15.31 3.56 -12.23
N MET A 358 16.05 4.54 -12.76
CA MET A 358 15.49 5.66 -13.53
C MET A 358 14.87 5.18 -14.85
N ASN A 359 13.57 5.40 -15.02
CA ASN A 359 12.88 4.97 -16.24
C ASN A 359 13.11 5.97 -17.40
N ASN A 360 12.99 5.47 -18.62
CA ASN A 360 13.06 6.23 -19.86
C ASN A 360 14.34 7.08 -19.97
N ASN A 361 15.46 6.53 -19.52
CA ASN A 361 16.77 7.16 -19.60
C ASN A 361 17.66 6.50 -20.68
N GLY A 362 17.16 5.47 -21.37
CA GLY A 362 17.86 4.76 -22.43
C GLY A 362 19.05 3.93 -21.94
N TYR A 363 19.08 3.59 -20.64
CA TYR A 363 20.17 2.90 -19.97
C TYR A 363 19.63 1.78 -19.08
N ALA A 364 20.42 0.70 -18.92
CA ALA A 364 20.14 -0.42 -18.01
C ALA A 364 18.67 -0.87 -17.89
N VAL A 365 17.98 -0.63 -16.77
CA VAL A 365 16.68 -1.24 -16.39
C VAL A 365 15.64 -0.17 -16.03
N ALA A 366 14.38 -0.57 -15.92
CA ALA A 366 13.28 0.24 -15.40
C ALA A 366 12.82 -0.27 -14.01
N SER A 367 11.99 0.50 -13.32
CA SER A 367 11.39 0.17 -12.03
C SER A 367 10.01 0.79 -11.87
N ALA A 368 9.21 0.27 -10.94
CA ALA A 368 7.86 0.78 -10.70
C ALA A 368 7.84 2.28 -10.34
N GLY A 369 8.74 2.71 -9.45
CA GLY A 369 8.85 4.10 -8.98
C GLY A 369 9.97 4.93 -9.60
N GLY A 370 10.46 4.54 -10.78
CA GLY A 370 11.64 5.12 -11.41
C GLY A 370 11.51 6.55 -11.97
N GLY A 371 10.32 7.16 -11.90
CA GLY A 371 10.05 8.43 -12.58
C GLY A 371 9.85 8.22 -14.08
N PHE A 372 10.03 9.27 -14.89
CA PHE A 372 10.00 9.13 -16.35
C PHE A 372 10.91 10.15 -17.02
N GLY A 373 12.13 9.71 -17.32
CA GLY A 373 13.20 10.53 -17.87
C GLY A 373 12.94 11.08 -19.26
N THR A 374 13.93 11.81 -19.78
CA THR A 374 13.84 12.58 -21.04
C THR A 374 14.05 11.75 -22.31
N GLY A 375 14.18 10.42 -22.20
CA GLY A 375 14.54 9.52 -23.29
C GLY A 375 16.05 9.40 -23.51
N SER A 376 16.88 9.93 -22.62
CA SER A 376 18.35 9.83 -22.66
C SER A 376 18.91 9.84 -21.25
N ASN A 377 20.11 9.30 -21.08
CA ASN A 377 20.68 9.13 -19.75
C ASN A 377 21.07 10.51 -19.19
N THR A 378 20.60 10.82 -17.99
CA THR A 378 20.66 12.16 -17.41
C THR A 378 21.40 12.15 -16.07
N ALA A 379 21.74 13.34 -15.60
CA ALA A 379 22.37 13.50 -14.29
C ALA A 379 21.34 13.29 -13.17
N SER A 380 20.17 13.93 -13.31
CA SER A 380 19.16 13.94 -12.28
C SER A 380 17.98 13.03 -12.59
N GLY A 381 17.43 12.38 -11.57
CA GLY A 381 16.20 11.61 -11.64
C GLY A 381 14.99 12.40 -11.16
N ASP A 382 13.80 11.85 -11.41
CA ASP A 382 12.50 12.42 -11.03
C ASP A 382 11.55 11.38 -10.43
N GLY A 383 12.07 10.21 -10.06
CA GLY A 383 11.32 9.14 -9.42
C GLY A 383 11.35 9.20 -7.90
N VAL A 384 10.92 8.11 -7.27
CA VAL A 384 11.06 7.87 -5.83
C VAL A 384 12.53 7.91 -5.43
N GLU A 385 12.85 8.53 -4.30
CA GLU A 385 14.23 8.64 -3.84
C GLU A 385 14.64 7.45 -2.94
N VAL A 386 15.80 6.85 -3.23
CA VAL A 386 16.39 5.76 -2.44
C VAL A 386 17.37 6.32 -1.42
N MET A 387 17.09 6.13 -0.13
CA MET A 387 18.03 6.40 0.96
C MET A 387 18.87 5.16 1.25
N ALA A 388 20.19 5.28 1.08
CA ALA A 388 21.11 4.17 1.22
C ALA A 388 21.48 3.94 2.70
N CYS A 389 20.91 2.90 3.31
CA CYS A 389 21.23 2.51 4.68
C CYS A 389 22.05 1.21 4.68
N LYS A 390 23.38 1.32 4.74
CA LYS A 390 24.27 0.15 4.82
C LYS A 390 24.31 -0.36 6.26
N ILE A 391 23.70 -1.52 6.48
CA ILE A 391 23.56 -2.18 7.79
C ILE A 391 24.33 -3.50 7.87
N GLY A 392 25.16 -3.73 6.87
CA GLY A 392 25.73 -5.02 6.56
C GLY A 392 26.86 -4.94 5.54
N HIS A 393 27.62 -6.02 5.42
CA HIS A 393 28.79 -6.09 4.55
C HIS A 393 28.90 -7.46 3.87
N SER A 394 29.73 -7.54 2.83
CA SER A 394 30.03 -8.78 2.15
C SER A 394 31.07 -9.60 2.93
N ALA A 395 30.92 -10.92 2.93
CA ALA A 395 31.84 -11.82 3.59
C ALA A 395 32.02 -13.12 2.81
N SER A 396 33.15 -13.79 3.05
CA SER A 396 33.41 -15.12 2.49
C SER A 396 32.98 -16.21 3.46
N TYR A 397 32.06 -17.08 3.03
CA TYR A 397 31.63 -18.25 3.77
C TYR A 397 31.80 -19.51 2.89
N PHE A 398 32.65 -20.45 3.33
CA PHE A 398 33.06 -21.62 2.55
C PHE A 398 33.53 -21.31 1.10
N GLY A 399 34.13 -20.15 0.88
CA GLY A 399 34.61 -19.72 -0.43
C GLY A 399 33.53 -19.14 -1.35
N GLN A 400 32.31 -18.94 -0.85
CA GLN A 400 31.24 -18.20 -1.52
C GLN A 400 31.05 -16.82 -0.87
N GLU A 401 30.65 -15.85 -1.67
CA GLU A 401 30.28 -14.53 -1.19
C GLU A 401 28.87 -14.55 -0.61
N VAL A 402 28.70 -13.96 0.57
CA VAL A 402 27.42 -13.84 1.26
C VAL A 402 27.30 -12.45 1.89
N GLY A 403 26.12 -11.84 1.82
CA GLY A 403 25.82 -10.61 2.54
C GLY A 403 25.37 -10.92 3.96
N TYR A 404 25.89 -10.18 4.94
CA TYR A 404 25.42 -10.23 6.33
C TYR A 404 24.88 -8.88 6.75
N VAL A 405 23.86 -8.88 7.62
CA VAL A 405 23.33 -7.67 8.26
C VAL A 405 23.39 -7.80 9.78
N SER A 406 23.43 -6.66 10.48
CA SER A 406 23.37 -6.60 11.94
C SER A 406 22.05 -5.99 12.40
N MET A 407 21.40 -6.61 13.40
CA MET A 407 20.15 -6.08 13.97
C MET A 407 20.35 -4.74 14.68
N ALA A 408 21.54 -4.48 15.25
CA ALA A 408 21.85 -3.19 15.88
C ALA A 408 22.05 -2.07 14.85
N TYR A 409 22.64 -2.40 13.70
CA TYR A 409 22.77 -1.47 12.58
C TYR A 409 21.42 -1.22 11.92
N ALA A 410 20.60 -2.27 11.73
CA ALA A 410 19.22 -2.14 11.28
C ALA A 410 18.38 -1.24 12.20
N ALA A 411 18.50 -1.41 13.52
CA ALA A 411 17.81 -0.56 14.49
C ALA A 411 18.22 0.91 14.36
N SER A 412 19.53 1.18 14.23
CA SER A 412 20.05 2.54 14.06
C SER A 412 19.58 3.16 12.74
N ALA A 413 19.61 2.38 11.65
CA ALA A 413 19.16 2.81 10.34
C ALA A 413 17.65 3.12 10.28
N LEU A 414 16.81 2.34 10.98
CA LEU A 414 15.37 2.64 11.07
C LEU A 414 15.12 3.98 11.77
N THR A 415 15.78 4.24 12.90
CA THR A 415 15.63 5.54 13.59
C THR A 415 16.17 6.69 12.74
N TYR A 416 17.32 6.51 12.09
CA TYR A 416 17.87 7.48 11.14
C TYR A 416 16.89 7.78 10.00
N ALA A 417 16.37 6.74 9.33
CA ALA A 417 15.44 6.87 8.22
C ALA A 417 14.16 7.60 8.63
N ALA A 418 13.61 7.28 9.81
CA ALA A 418 12.45 7.98 10.36
C ALA A 418 12.72 9.49 10.55
N ASN A 419 13.85 9.83 11.16
CA ASN A 419 14.25 11.22 11.42
C ASN A 419 14.50 12.01 10.13
N LYS A 420 14.94 11.34 9.07
CA LYS A 420 15.15 11.91 7.74
C LYS A 420 13.91 11.92 6.85
N GLY A 421 12.78 11.47 7.38
CA GLY A 421 11.48 11.56 6.70
C GLY A 421 11.21 10.45 5.69
N ALA A 422 11.94 9.32 5.76
CA ALA A 422 11.63 8.15 4.96
C ALA A 422 10.19 7.66 5.24
N LYS A 423 9.43 7.43 4.17
CA LYS A 423 8.04 6.97 4.25
C LYS A 423 7.93 5.45 4.22
N VAL A 424 8.91 4.79 3.62
CA VAL A 424 8.93 3.34 3.44
C VAL A 424 10.32 2.80 3.81
N ALA A 425 10.35 1.69 4.54
CA ALA A 425 11.55 0.90 4.77
C ALA A 425 11.44 -0.45 4.04
N SER A 426 12.44 -0.77 3.22
CA SER A 426 12.55 -2.05 2.53
C SER A 426 13.62 -2.92 3.21
N CYS A 427 13.20 -4.07 3.75
CA CYS A 427 14.02 -4.95 4.59
C CYS A 427 14.12 -6.35 3.96
N SER A 428 15.12 -6.55 3.09
CA SER A 428 15.34 -7.79 2.33
C SER A 428 16.30 -8.77 3.02
N TRP A 429 16.13 -8.98 4.32
CA TRP A 429 17.05 -9.79 5.16
C TRP A 429 16.30 -10.51 6.27
N GLY A 430 16.91 -11.51 6.92
CA GLY A 430 16.30 -12.25 8.04
C GLY A 430 16.46 -11.55 9.39
N SER A 431 15.47 -11.66 10.28
CA SER A 431 15.44 -10.86 11.52
C SER A 431 15.34 -11.67 12.82
N SER A 432 15.81 -11.06 13.91
CA SER A 432 15.62 -11.55 15.29
C SER A 432 15.35 -10.38 16.23
N ASN A 433 14.66 -10.61 17.36
CA ASN A 433 14.44 -9.56 18.37
C ASN A 433 15.72 -9.30 19.18
N SER A 434 16.69 -8.63 18.57
CA SER A 434 17.97 -8.29 19.18
C SER A 434 18.45 -6.94 18.68
N GLY A 435 19.53 -6.41 19.28
CA GLY A 435 20.13 -5.15 18.83
C GLY A 435 19.27 -3.89 18.98
N GLY A 436 18.15 -3.96 19.72
CA GLY A 436 17.21 -2.83 19.85
C GLY A 436 16.20 -2.70 18.71
N LEU A 437 16.12 -3.69 17.82
CA LEU A 437 15.29 -3.65 16.61
C LEU A 437 13.80 -3.39 16.90
N ALA A 438 13.25 -3.99 17.96
CA ALA A 438 11.85 -3.79 18.35
C ALA A 438 11.48 -2.31 18.52
N SER A 439 12.24 -1.58 19.34
CA SER A 439 11.98 -0.17 19.61
C SER A 439 12.23 0.73 18.40
N ALA A 440 13.19 0.37 17.55
CA ALA A 440 13.44 1.13 16.33
C ALA A 440 12.31 0.95 15.29
N LEU A 441 11.72 -0.25 15.20
CA LEU A 441 10.52 -0.48 14.40
C LEU A 441 9.35 0.33 14.93
N ASP A 442 9.09 0.27 16.25
CA ASP A 442 8.04 1.07 16.88
C ASP A 442 8.22 2.57 16.58
N TYR A 443 9.46 3.06 16.61
CA TYR A 443 9.80 4.45 16.29
C TYR A 443 9.51 4.83 14.82
N PHE A 444 9.95 3.99 13.87
CA PHE A 444 9.72 4.24 12.44
C PHE A 444 8.22 4.21 12.10
N ILE A 445 7.49 3.24 12.67
CA ILE A 445 6.05 3.08 12.48
C ILE A 445 5.28 4.25 13.11
N ALA A 446 5.65 4.68 14.31
CA ALA A 446 5.07 5.84 14.98
C ALA A 446 5.33 7.16 14.23
N SER A 447 6.43 7.23 13.46
CA SER A 447 6.73 8.35 12.56
C SER A 447 5.90 8.32 11.27
N GLY A 448 4.99 7.35 11.13
CA GLY A 448 4.10 7.20 9.99
C GLY A 448 4.69 6.38 8.84
N GLY A 449 5.76 5.60 9.06
CA GLY A 449 6.40 4.80 8.02
C GLY A 449 5.75 3.43 7.78
N LEU A 450 5.88 2.92 6.55
CA LEU A 450 5.57 1.53 6.16
C LEU A 450 6.84 0.68 6.19
N VAL A 451 6.77 -0.54 6.74
CA VAL A 451 7.91 -1.47 6.76
C VAL A 451 7.56 -2.71 5.96
N PHE A 452 8.26 -2.96 4.86
CA PHE A 452 8.14 -4.17 4.05
C PHE A 452 9.30 -5.11 4.32
N LYS A 453 8.97 -6.39 4.54
CA LYS A 453 9.92 -7.40 4.99
C LYS A 453 9.84 -8.66 4.14
N ALA A 454 10.99 -9.17 3.71
CA ALA A 454 11.05 -10.44 2.99
C ALA A 454 10.58 -11.62 3.86
N ALA A 455 9.64 -12.44 3.34
CA ALA A 455 9.09 -13.59 4.06
C ALA A 455 10.12 -14.69 4.35
N GLY A 456 11.22 -14.75 3.59
CA GLY A 456 12.30 -15.73 3.74
C GLY A 456 12.33 -16.78 2.63
N ASN A 457 13.47 -17.46 2.50
CA ASN A 457 13.79 -18.33 1.35
C ASN A 457 13.99 -19.80 1.77
N SER A 458 13.30 -20.27 2.81
CA SER A 458 13.48 -21.61 3.38
C SER A 458 12.31 -22.57 3.09
N ASN A 459 11.33 -22.15 2.29
CA ASN A 459 10.12 -22.92 1.97
C ASN A 459 9.44 -23.51 3.21
N ASN A 460 9.20 -22.68 4.22
CA ASN A 460 8.60 -23.10 5.49
C ASN A 460 7.52 -22.12 5.96
N GLN A 461 6.85 -22.46 7.07
CA GLN A 461 5.80 -21.64 7.69
C GLN A 461 6.26 -20.84 8.91
N THR A 462 7.55 -20.81 9.17
CA THR A 462 8.10 -20.15 10.35
C THR A 462 8.37 -18.69 10.04
N ALA A 463 7.60 -17.80 10.66
CA ALA A 463 7.89 -16.36 10.64
C ALA A 463 9.19 -16.08 11.41
N ASP A 464 10.05 -15.23 10.84
CA ASP A 464 11.10 -14.60 11.64
C ASP A 464 10.51 -13.47 12.51
N TYR A 465 11.34 -12.82 13.33
CA TYR A 465 10.83 -11.87 14.34
C TYR A 465 9.96 -10.75 13.74
N MET A 466 10.45 -10.07 12.71
CA MET A 466 9.74 -8.98 12.03
C MET A 466 8.51 -9.50 11.29
N CYS A 467 8.61 -10.64 10.60
CA CYS A 467 7.45 -11.23 9.92
C CYS A 467 6.35 -11.68 10.90
N GLY A 468 6.68 -11.89 12.17
CA GLY A 468 5.71 -12.23 13.22
C GLY A 468 5.01 -11.02 13.84
N ARG A 469 5.36 -9.80 13.44
CA ARG A 469 4.72 -8.57 13.91
C ARG A 469 3.56 -8.18 12.99
N SER A 470 2.42 -7.78 13.55
CA SER A 470 1.24 -7.36 12.79
C SER A 470 1.37 -5.96 12.15
N ASP A 471 2.39 -5.21 12.51
CA ASP A 471 2.65 -3.85 12.03
C ASP A 471 3.83 -3.75 11.04
N VAL A 472 4.33 -4.90 10.59
CA VAL A 472 5.35 -5.06 9.54
C VAL A 472 4.78 -5.96 8.45
N TYR A 473 4.92 -5.56 7.19
CA TYR A 473 4.26 -6.24 6.06
C TYR A 473 5.18 -7.24 5.37
N SER A 474 4.87 -8.51 5.52
CA SER A 474 5.62 -9.66 5.02
C SER A 474 5.30 -9.96 3.56
N VAL A 475 6.34 -10.05 2.73
CA VAL A 475 6.22 -10.23 1.28
C VAL A 475 6.74 -11.59 0.83
N ALA A 476 5.85 -12.42 0.28
CA ALA A 476 6.20 -13.70 -0.36
C ALA A 476 6.58 -13.52 -1.84
N ALA A 477 7.31 -14.49 -2.40
CA ALA A 477 7.77 -14.47 -3.78
C ALA A 477 6.94 -15.37 -4.69
N THR A 478 6.59 -14.88 -5.87
CA THR A 478 5.97 -15.63 -6.97
C THR A 478 6.92 -15.74 -8.18
N SER A 479 6.66 -16.72 -9.02
CA SER A 479 7.31 -16.88 -10.33
C SER A 479 6.53 -16.17 -11.44
N GLN A 480 7.07 -16.21 -12.66
CA GLN A 480 6.44 -15.74 -13.91
C GLN A 480 5.04 -16.31 -14.15
N THR A 481 4.67 -17.38 -13.45
CA THR A 481 3.41 -18.09 -13.63
C THR A 481 2.41 -17.84 -12.50
N ASP A 482 2.68 -16.88 -11.61
CA ASP A 482 1.93 -16.58 -10.37
C ASP A 482 1.85 -17.74 -9.37
N THR A 483 2.70 -18.75 -9.56
CA THR A 483 2.91 -19.80 -8.59
C THR A 483 3.91 -19.36 -7.53
N LYS A 484 3.70 -19.74 -6.27
CA LYS A 484 4.64 -19.51 -5.17
C LYS A 484 6.02 -19.99 -5.60
N ALA A 485 7.02 -19.13 -5.49
CA ALA A 485 8.40 -19.51 -5.74
C ALA A 485 8.78 -20.70 -4.83
N SER A 486 9.49 -21.69 -5.37
CA SER A 486 9.77 -22.94 -4.66
C SER A 486 10.49 -22.73 -3.33
N PHE A 487 11.31 -21.67 -3.22
CA PHE A 487 12.03 -21.28 -2.02
C PHE A 487 11.22 -20.39 -1.05
N SER A 488 10.17 -19.70 -1.50
CA SER A 488 9.48 -18.70 -0.66
C SER A 488 8.91 -19.35 0.59
N SER A 489 9.21 -18.81 1.76
CA SER A 489 8.43 -19.08 2.97
C SER A 489 7.02 -18.51 2.81
N TYR A 490 6.07 -19.08 3.55
CA TYR A 490 4.63 -18.84 3.38
C TYR A 490 3.90 -19.05 4.71
N GLY A 491 2.77 -18.43 4.95
CA GLY A 491 2.02 -18.60 6.19
C GLY A 491 0.88 -17.61 6.31
N THR A 492 0.02 -17.81 7.31
CA THR A 492 -1.09 -16.87 7.59
C THR A 492 -0.61 -15.49 8.04
N TRP A 493 0.69 -15.35 8.33
CA TRP A 493 1.39 -14.10 8.65
C TRP A 493 1.96 -13.39 7.41
N VAL A 494 1.87 -13.98 6.22
CA VAL A 494 2.24 -13.29 4.98
C VAL A 494 1.11 -12.34 4.59
N ASP A 495 1.47 -11.09 4.29
CA ASP A 495 0.50 -10.04 4.00
C ASP A 495 0.20 -9.92 2.50
N ILE A 496 1.23 -10.08 1.65
CA ILE A 496 1.13 -9.91 0.19
C ILE A 496 2.20 -10.74 -0.52
N SER A 497 1.98 -11.02 -1.80
CA SER A 497 2.95 -11.67 -2.69
C SER A 497 3.39 -10.73 -3.81
N ALA A 498 4.61 -10.91 -4.32
CA ALA A 498 5.10 -10.21 -5.50
C ALA A 498 6.11 -11.04 -6.29
N PRO A 499 6.34 -10.71 -7.58
CA PRO A 499 7.40 -11.31 -8.39
C PRO A 499 8.76 -11.37 -7.68
N GLY A 500 9.33 -12.57 -7.61
CA GLY A 500 10.62 -12.80 -6.94
C GLY A 500 11.52 -13.85 -7.60
N VAL A 501 11.21 -14.30 -8.82
CA VAL A 501 12.01 -15.28 -9.57
C VAL A 501 12.53 -14.65 -10.86
N SER A 502 13.83 -14.75 -11.10
CA SER A 502 14.54 -14.21 -12.26
C SER A 502 14.22 -12.73 -12.45
N ILE A 503 14.42 -11.96 -11.38
CA ILE A 503 14.20 -10.52 -11.36
C ILE A 503 15.50 -9.83 -11.80
N LEU A 504 15.44 -9.12 -12.91
CA LEU A 504 16.56 -8.36 -13.46
C LEU A 504 16.57 -6.94 -12.86
N SER A 505 17.71 -6.54 -12.28
CA SER A 505 17.91 -5.21 -11.70
C SER A 505 19.40 -4.82 -11.71
N THR A 506 19.71 -3.58 -11.32
CA THR A 506 21.07 -3.06 -11.15
C THR A 506 21.89 -3.90 -10.17
N TRP A 507 23.20 -4.01 -10.37
CA TRP A 507 24.05 -4.91 -9.58
C TRP A 507 25.44 -4.31 -9.33
N HIS A 508 26.04 -4.67 -8.21
CA HIS A 508 27.45 -4.39 -7.95
C HIS A 508 28.29 -5.66 -8.17
N ASN A 509 29.23 -5.61 -9.12
CA ASN A 509 30.25 -6.65 -9.26
C ASN A 509 31.58 -6.18 -8.66
N HIS A 510 31.97 -6.73 -7.51
CA HIS A 510 33.21 -6.34 -6.83
C HIS A 510 34.46 -6.64 -7.68
N ALA A 511 34.41 -7.62 -8.58
CA ALA A 511 35.53 -7.96 -9.48
C ALA A 511 35.70 -6.96 -10.64
N ALA A 512 34.74 -6.05 -10.83
CA ALA A 512 34.74 -5.04 -11.87
C ALA A 512 34.07 -3.74 -11.40
N SER A 513 34.50 -3.24 -10.24
CA SER A 513 33.86 -2.10 -9.54
C SER A 513 33.84 -0.79 -10.34
N SER A 514 34.59 -0.66 -11.44
CA SER A 514 34.57 0.49 -12.34
C SER A 514 33.43 0.49 -13.37
N SER A 515 32.72 -0.63 -13.53
CA SER A 515 31.66 -0.80 -14.53
C SER A 515 30.30 -1.00 -13.87
N ASP A 516 29.26 -0.57 -14.57
CA ASP A 516 27.87 -0.79 -14.18
C ASP A 516 27.38 -2.14 -14.72
N TYR A 517 26.54 -2.81 -13.93
CA TYR A 517 26.07 -4.17 -14.20
C TYR A 517 24.60 -4.29 -13.84
N VAL A 518 23.93 -5.24 -14.50
CA VAL A 518 22.62 -5.76 -14.13
C VAL A 518 22.73 -7.27 -13.90
N ALA A 519 21.89 -7.82 -13.03
CA ALA A 519 21.89 -9.24 -12.72
C ALA A 519 20.47 -9.79 -12.49
N TYR A 520 20.26 -11.05 -12.85
CA TYR A 520 19.07 -11.80 -12.45
C TYR A 520 19.26 -12.36 -11.04
N MET A 521 18.27 -12.17 -10.17
CA MET A 521 18.25 -12.77 -8.84
C MET A 521 16.89 -13.41 -8.53
N ASP A 522 16.95 -14.39 -7.63
CA ASP A 522 15.80 -15.09 -7.07
C ASP A 522 15.74 -14.82 -5.57
N GLY A 523 14.58 -14.43 -5.06
CA GLY A 523 14.38 -14.27 -3.62
C GLY A 523 13.13 -13.50 -3.25
N THR A 524 12.64 -13.75 -2.03
CA THR A 524 11.72 -12.81 -1.34
C THR A 524 12.34 -11.43 -1.17
N SER A 525 13.68 -11.35 -1.19
CA SER A 525 14.46 -10.12 -1.27
C SER A 525 14.20 -9.27 -2.51
N MET A 526 13.73 -9.85 -3.61
CA MET A 526 13.40 -9.11 -4.85
C MET A 526 11.91 -8.73 -4.87
N ALA A 527 11.05 -9.57 -4.30
CA ALA A 527 9.62 -9.29 -4.14
C ALA A 527 9.36 -8.10 -3.19
N THR A 528 10.13 -8.01 -2.10
CA THR A 528 9.99 -6.96 -1.06
C THR A 528 10.20 -5.53 -1.58
N PRO A 529 11.31 -5.19 -2.27
CA PRO A 529 11.51 -3.86 -2.83
C PRO A 529 10.51 -3.53 -3.93
N LEU A 530 9.96 -4.53 -4.62
CA LEU A 530 8.91 -4.31 -5.63
C LEU A 530 7.62 -3.79 -4.97
N VAL A 531 7.18 -4.41 -3.88
CA VAL A 531 6.02 -3.91 -3.10
C VAL A 531 6.31 -2.55 -2.49
N ALA A 532 7.52 -2.35 -1.95
CA ALA A 532 7.94 -1.06 -1.41
C ALA A 532 7.90 0.07 -2.47
N SER A 533 8.33 -0.24 -3.70
CA SER A 533 8.23 0.66 -4.85
C SER A 533 6.78 0.98 -5.18
N CYS A 534 5.92 -0.03 -5.30
CA CYS A 534 4.49 0.16 -5.56
C CYS A 534 3.82 1.06 -4.51
N ALA A 535 4.09 0.82 -3.22
CA ALA A 535 3.56 1.65 -2.14
C ALA A 535 4.06 3.10 -2.22
N ALA A 536 5.33 3.32 -2.58
CA ALA A 536 5.89 4.65 -2.76
C ALA A 536 5.26 5.41 -3.93
N VAL A 537 4.95 4.73 -5.04
CA VAL A 537 4.22 5.32 -6.19
C VAL A 537 2.79 5.69 -5.80
N VAL A 538 2.07 4.80 -5.09
CA VAL A 538 0.72 5.11 -4.57
C VAL A 538 0.75 6.34 -3.64
N TRP A 539 1.79 6.45 -2.81
CA TRP A 539 1.97 7.61 -1.93
C TRP A 539 2.33 8.88 -2.70
N SER A 540 3.05 8.76 -3.83
CA SER A 540 3.40 9.89 -4.70
C SER A 540 2.14 10.55 -5.28
N LYS A 541 1.18 9.73 -5.76
CA LYS A 541 -0.13 10.20 -6.22
C LYS A 541 -0.95 10.86 -5.11
N ASN A 542 -0.81 10.37 -3.87
CA ASN A 542 -1.62 10.78 -2.73
C ASN A 542 -0.77 11.23 -1.54
N PRO A 543 -0.04 12.35 -1.64
CA PRO A 543 0.97 12.74 -0.64
C PRO A 543 0.39 13.07 0.74
N SER A 544 -0.91 13.35 0.84
CA SER A 544 -1.61 13.62 2.10
C SER A 544 -2.12 12.36 2.81
N TRP A 545 -1.99 11.18 2.20
CA TRP A 545 -2.48 9.94 2.81
C TRP A 545 -1.62 9.50 3.98
N THR A 546 -2.28 8.84 4.92
CA THR A 546 -1.63 8.12 6.02
C THR A 546 -1.05 6.80 5.51
N ARG A 547 -0.11 6.22 6.28
CA ARG A 547 0.46 4.90 5.97
C ARG A 547 -0.62 3.83 5.76
N THR A 548 -1.68 3.85 6.57
CA THR A 548 -2.77 2.86 6.49
C THR A 548 -3.52 2.99 5.18
N GLN A 549 -3.86 4.20 4.75
CA GLN A 549 -4.55 4.42 3.47
C GLN A 549 -3.71 3.95 2.27
N VAL A 550 -2.41 4.21 2.29
CA VAL A 550 -1.50 3.73 1.24
C VAL A 550 -1.41 2.21 1.26
N TRP A 551 -1.28 1.62 2.45
CA TRP A 551 -1.23 0.17 2.58
C TRP A 551 -2.54 -0.51 2.17
N ASP A 552 -3.68 0.05 2.53
CA ASP A 552 -5.00 -0.44 2.11
C ASP A 552 -5.15 -0.40 0.59
N ALA A 553 -4.73 0.70 -0.05
CA ALA A 553 -4.73 0.79 -1.50
C ALA A 553 -3.85 -0.28 -2.17
N VAL A 554 -2.70 -0.63 -1.59
CA VAL A 554 -1.84 -1.70 -2.13
C VAL A 554 -2.41 -3.10 -1.85
N ARG A 555 -2.76 -3.41 -0.60
CA ARG A 555 -3.12 -4.76 -0.18
C ARG A 555 -4.51 -5.21 -0.65
N LEU A 556 -5.45 -4.28 -0.81
CA LEU A 556 -6.83 -4.59 -1.21
C LEU A 556 -7.01 -4.64 -2.72
N ASN A 557 -6.02 -4.19 -3.49
CA ASN A 557 -6.07 -4.11 -4.96
C ASN A 557 -5.02 -5.01 -5.61
N THR A 558 -4.91 -6.25 -5.13
CA THR A 558 -4.01 -7.28 -5.63
C THR A 558 -4.70 -8.21 -6.64
N ASP A 559 -3.91 -8.97 -7.39
CA ASP A 559 -4.41 -10.09 -8.18
C ASP A 559 -4.52 -11.37 -7.36
N PRO A 560 -5.68 -12.06 -7.37
CA PRO A 560 -5.85 -13.29 -6.62
C PRO A 560 -5.07 -14.44 -7.26
N ILE A 561 -4.19 -15.07 -6.48
CA ILE A 561 -3.33 -16.17 -6.95
C ILE A 561 -3.63 -17.53 -6.29
N ASP A 562 -4.61 -17.60 -5.39
CA ASP A 562 -4.94 -18.80 -4.63
C ASP A 562 -5.37 -19.98 -5.53
N ALA A 563 -6.09 -19.70 -6.61
CA ALA A 563 -6.51 -20.72 -7.58
C ALA A 563 -5.31 -21.39 -8.27
N LEU A 564 -4.20 -20.67 -8.45
CA LEU A 564 -2.95 -21.18 -9.00
C LEU A 564 -2.07 -21.85 -7.93
N ASN A 565 -2.40 -21.67 -6.66
CA ASN A 565 -1.64 -22.12 -5.49
C ASN A 565 -2.51 -22.89 -4.48
N PRO A 566 -3.23 -23.95 -4.88
CA PRO A 566 -4.26 -24.58 -4.03
C PRO A 566 -3.72 -25.17 -2.72
N SER A 567 -2.42 -25.47 -2.63
CA SER A 567 -1.80 -25.96 -1.38
C SER A 567 -1.43 -24.85 -0.38
N TYR A 568 -1.59 -23.59 -0.77
CA TYR A 568 -1.13 -22.41 -0.01
C TYR A 568 -2.24 -21.35 0.16
N VAL A 569 -3.50 -21.71 -0.06
CA VAL A 569 -4.66 -20.83 0.13
C VAL A 569 -4.61 -20.19 1.53
N GLY A 570 -4.75 -18.87 1.58
CA GLY A 570 -4.67 -18.08 2.82
C GLY A 570 -3.27 -18.01 3.45
N LYS A 571 -2.21 -18.42 2.73
CA LYS A 571 -0.82 -18.41 3.22
C LYS A 571 0.14 -17.57 2.35
N LEU A 572 -0.39 -16.86 1.36
CA LEU A 572 0.36 -16.04 0.41
C LEU A 572 -0.09 -14.57 0.43
N GLY A 573 -0.78 -14.16 1.50
CA GLY A 573 -1.31 -12.82 1.63
C GLY A 573 -2.55 -12.56 0.76
N SER A 574 -2.83 -11.29 0.51
CA SER A 574 -4.01 -10.84 -0.26
C SER A 574 -3.94 -11.16 -1.76
N GLY A 575 -2.75 -11.49 -2.28
CA GLY A 575 -2.53 -11.80 -3.67
C GLY A 575 -1.21 -11.26 -4.19
N ARG A 576 -1.01 -11.30 -5.50
CA ARG A 576 0.11 -10.66 -6.21
C ARG A 576 -0.14 -9.15 -6.27
N VAL A 577 0.85 -8.34 -5.90
CA VAL A 577 0.75 -6.89 -6.01
C VAL A 577 0.41 -6.45 -7.44
N ASN A 578 -0.47 -5.47 -7.59
CA ASN A 578 -0.82 -4.85 -8.86
C ASN A 578 -0.81 -3.34 -8.68
N LEU A 579 0.13 -2.66 -9.37
CA LEU A 579 0.34 -1.24 -9.19
C LEU A 579 -0.78 -0.42 -9.83
N HIS A 580 -1.24 -0.79 -11.02
CA HIS A 580 -2.31 -0.09 -11.71
C HIS A 580 -3.62 -0.13 -10.92
N LYS A 581 -3.98 -1.30 -10.38
CA LYS A 581 -5.14 -1.44 -9.49
C LYS A 581 -4.97 -0.64 -8.20
N ALA A 582 -3.79 -0.67 -7.58
CA ALA A 582 -3.51 0.13 -6.37
C ALA A 582 -3.60 1.65 -6.61
N LEU A 583 -3.39 2.12 -7.84
CA LEU A 583 -3.57 3.51 -8.25
C LEU A 583 -5.03 3.85 -8.65
N GLY A 584 -5.96 2.91 -8.53
CA GLY A 584 -7.38 3.09 -8.87
C GLY A 584 -7.73 2.87 -10.35
N GLY A 585 -6.86 2.16 -11.09
CA GLY A 585 -7.07 1.78 -12.48
C GLY A 585 -7.81 0.45 -12.69
N GLY A 586 -7.95 -0.35 -11.63
CA GLY A 586 -9.04 -1.32 -11.56
C GLY A 586 -10.35 -0.54 -11.42
N GLY A 587 -11.45 -1.01 -12.02
CA GLY A 587 -12.79 -0.51 -11.68
C GLY A 587 -12.97 -0.40 -10.16
N PRO A 588 -13.97 0.38 -9.68
CA PRO A 588 -14.07 0.80 -8.28
C PRO A 588 -13.69 -0.36 -7.37
N PRO A 589 -12.79 -0.12 -6.38
CA PRO A 589 -12.23 -1.18 -5.55
C PRO A 589 -13.34 -2.12 -5.12
N PRO A 590 -13.10 -3.45 -4.96
CA PRO A 590 -14.05 -4.27 -4.22
C PRO A 590 -14.34 -3.46 -2.96
N PRO A 591 -15.59 -3.03 -2.72
CA PRO A 591 -15.75 -1.82 -1.94
C PRO A 591 -15.11 -2.08 -0.58
N SER A 592 -14.26 -1.17 -0.09
CA SER A 592 -13.60 -1.38 1.19
C SER A 592 -14.50 -0.79 2.24
N GLY A 593 -15.34 -1.62 2.83
CA GLY A 593 -16.13 -1.27 3.99
C GLY A 593 -15.53 -1.89 5.25
N PRO A 594 -15.82 -1.31 6.44
CA PRO A 594 -15.52 -1.97 7.70
C PRO A 594 -16.16 -3.37 7.74
N LYS A 595 -15.46 -4.31 8.37
CA LYS A 595 -15.96 -5.67 8.62
C LYS A 595 -16.49 -5.75 10.04
N TYR A 596 -17.79 -5.98 10.17
CA TYR A 596 -18.45 -6.07 11.46
C TYR A 596 -18.64 -7.52 11.85
N LEU A 597 -18.31 -7.87 13.09
CA LEU A 597 -18.64 -9.15 13.68
C LEU A 597 -19.92 -9.02 14.47
N LEU A 598 -20.85 -9.95 14.30
CA LEU A 598 -22.13 -9.96 14.98
C LEU A 598 -22.46 -11.36 15.50
N SER A 599 -22.97 -11.46 16.72
CA SER A 599 -23.72 -12.61 17.20
C SER A 599 -25.20 -12.24 17.23
N LEU A 600 -26.07 -13.18 16.83
CA LEU A 600 -27.49 -12.93 16.62
C LEU A 600 -28.34 -13.91 17.41
N SER A 601 -29.43 -13.43 18.01
CA SER A 601 -30.44 -14.25 18.68
C SER A 601 -31.38 -14.92 17.66
N GLY A 602 -32.08 -15.99 18.05
CA GLY A 602 -33.22 -16.52 17.29
C GLY A 602 -32.92 -17.32 16.01
N SER A 603 -31.64 -17.62 15.74
CA SER A 603 -31.18 -18.36 14.55
C SER A 603 -31.62 -17.79 13.20
N PRO A 604 -31.35 -16.52 12.89
CA PRO A 604 -31.84 -15.89 11.68
C PRO A 604 -31.18 -16.49 10.43
N SER A 605 -31.87 -16.39 9.30
CA SER A 605 -31.25 -16.70 8.01
C SER A 605 -30.69 -15.43 7.38
N LEU A 606 -29.38 -15.42 7.11
CA LEU A 606 -28.70 -14.29 6.48
C LEU A 606 -28.43 -14.55 4.99
N PRO A 607 -28.40 -13.50 4.16
CA PRO A 607 -28.08 -13.61 2.75
C PRO A 607 -26.73 -14.31 2.49
N GLY A 608 -26.73 -15.33 1.63
CA GLY A 608 -25.50 -15.99 1.17
C GLY A 608 -24.95 -17.09 2.10
N ILE A 609 -25.25 -17.05 3.41
CA ILE A 609 -24.74 -18.05 4.37
C ILE A 609 -25.82 -18.91 5.04
N GLY A 610 -27.10 -18.60 4.87
CA GLY A 610 -28.20 -19.42 5.38
C GLY A 610 -28.48 -19.19 6.86
N THR A 611 -28.95 -20.22 7.56
CA THR A 611 -29.29 -20.14 8.99
C THR A 611 -28.04 -20.04 9.84
N VAL A 612 -28.00 -19.04 10.72
CA VAL A 612 -26.91 -18.78 11.65
C VAL A 612 -27.31 -19.29 13.05
N PRO A 613 -26.70 -20.35 13.58
CA PRO A 613 -26.91 -20.78 14.96
C PRO A 613 -26.57 -19.69 16.01
N PRO A 614 -27.22 -19.66 17.19
CA PRO A 614 -26.97 -18.66 18.23
C PRO A 614 -25.60 -18.82 18.93
N GLU A 615 -24.89 -19.91 18.67
CA GLU A 615 -23.52 -20.14 19.09
C GLU A 615 -22.46 -19.58 18.12
N ASP A 616 -22.86 -19.03 16.98
CA ASP A 616 -21.94 -18.57 15.93
C ASP A 616 -21.77 -17.04 15.93
N ILE A 617 -20.60 -16.59 15.45
CA ILE A 617 -20.35 -15.18 15.11
C ILE A 617 -20.19 -15.09 13.60
N VAL A 618 -20.93 -14.18 13.00
CA VAL A 618 -20.88 -13.88 11.57
C VAL A 618 -20.14 -12.57 11.32
N GLN A 619 -19.54 -12.47 10.14
CA GLN A 619 -18.91 -11.27 9.63
C GLN A 619 -19.79 -10.68 8.52
N TYR A 620 -20.12 -9.40 8.63
CA TYR A 620 -20.65 -8.58 7.54
C TYR A 620 -19.52 -7.72 6.98
N ASP A 621 -19.20 -7.92 5.70
CA ASP A 621 -18.30 -7.04 4.95
C ASP A 621 -19.15 -5.92 4.32
N ALA A 622 -19.13 -4.73 4.92
CA ALA A 622 -19.89 -3.57 4.41
C ALA A 622 -19.39 -3.08 3.05
N GLY A 623 -18.21 -3.55 2.66
CA GLY A 623 -17.61 -3.29 1.40
C GLY A 623 -18.27 -4.09 0.29
N THR A 624 -18.19 -5.40 0.37
CA THR A 624 -18.81 -6.28 -0.63
C THR A 624 -20.31 -6.50 -0.40
N ALA A 625 -20.86 -6.02 0.71
CA ALA A 625 -22.22 -6.30 1.18
C ALA A 625 -22.50 -7.81 1.33
N THR A 626 -21.49 -8.58 1.77
CA THR A 626 -21.58 -10.04 1.91
C THR A 626 -21.41 -10.50 3.34
N TRP A 627 -22.08 -11.61 3.66
CA TRP A 627 -21.95 -12.31 4.93
C TRP A 627 -21.00 -13.51 4.81
N SER A 628 -20.30 -13.83 5.90
CA SER A 628 -19.49 -15.05 6.07
C SER A 628 -19.48 -15.49 7.53
N THR A 629 -19.40 -16.79 7.82
CA THR A 629 -19.16 -17.28 9.20
C THR A 629 -17.74 -16.92 9.64
N TYR A 630 -17.61 -16.23 10.77
CA TYR A 630 -16.32 -15.88 11.37
C TYR A 630 -15.90 -16.86 12.46
N PHE A 631 -16.84 -17.30 13.29
CA PHE A 631 -16.64 -18.27 14.35
C PHE A 631 -17.81 -19.24 14.35
N ASP A 632 -17.51 -20.52 14.15
CA ASP A 632 -18.47 -21.62 14.25
C ASP A 632 -18.36 -22.22 15.66
N GLY A 633 -19.36 -21.93 16.50
CA GLY A 633 -19.37 -22.38 17.88
C GLY A 633 -19.54 -23.90 18.00
N SER A 634 -20.15 -24.55 17.02
CA SER A 634 -20.40 -25.99 17.04
C SER A 634 -19.09 -26.78 17.02
N ASP A 635 -18.10 -26.31 16.27
CA ASP A 635 -16.78 -26.94 16.18
C ASP A 635 -16.00 -26.94 17.49
N VAL A 636 -16.27 -25.96 18.36
CA VAL A 636 -15.56 -25.76 19.63
C VAL A 636 -16.42 -26.06 20.85
N GLY A 637 -17.44 -26.91 20.66
CA GLY A 637 -18.23 -27.48 21.75
C GLY A 637 -19.32 -26.57 22.30
N LEU A 638 -19.72 -25.54 21.55
CA LEU A 638 -20.82 -24.65 21.90
C LEU A 638 -22.16 -25.03 21.26
N SER A 639 -22.25 -26.19 20.60
CA SER A 639 -23.50 -26.62 19.95
C SER A 639 -24.71 -26.54 20.89
N GLY A 640 -25.74 -25.81 20.48
CA GLY A 640 -26.97 -25.57 21.24
C GLY A 640 -26.83 -24.61 22.43
N LYS A 641 -25.75 -23.83 22.50
CA LYS A 641 -25.56 -22.74 23.48
C LYS A 641 -25.85 -21.40 22.80
N THR A 642 -26.21 -20.41 23.59
CA THR A 642 -26.48 -19.06 23.07
C THR A 642 -25.46 -18.10 23.66
N ILE A 643 -24.75 -17.40 22.78
CA ILE A 643 -23.87 -16.30 23.15
C ILE A 643 -24.76 -15.17 23.68
N ALA A 644 -24.54 -14.78 24.93
CA ALA A 644 -25.17 -13.59 25.50
C ALA A 644 -24.45 -12.35 25.00
N GLY A 645 -23.12 -12.36 25.03
CA GLY A 645 -22.30 -11.34 24.40
C GLY A 645 -20.88 -11.83 24.14
N PHE A 646 -20.18 -11.14 23.25
CA PHE A 646 -18.76 -11.38 23.01
C PHE A 646 -18.00 -10.08 22.73
N THR A 647 -16.69 -10.12 22.93
CA THR A 647 -15.78 -9.08 22.46
C THR A 647 -14.48 -9.66 21.94
N ARG A 648 -13.82 -8.92 21.05
CA ARG A 648 -12.55 -9.30 20.42
C ARG A 648 -11.38 -8.54 21.05
N GLN A 649 -10.34 -9.27 21.39
CA GLN A 649 -9.08 -8.73 21.89
C GLN A 649 -8.12 -8.34 20.76
N ALA A 650 -7.14 -7.50 21.05
CA ALA A 650 -6.16 -7.03 20.06
C ALA A 650 -5.33 -8.17 19.44
N ASP A 651 -5.07 -9.24 20.20
CA ASP A 651 -4.38 -10.45 19.75
C ASP A 651 -5.27 -11.39 18.89
N GLY A 652 -6.53 -11.02 18.68
CA GLY A 652 -7.51 -11.80 17.92
C GLY A 652 -8.25 -12.86 18.71
N SER A 653 -7.97 -13.03 20.00
CA SER A 653 -8.74 -13.91 20.87
C SER A 653 -10.09 -13.29 21.27
N LEU A 654 -11.03 -14.11 21.76
CA LEU A 654 -12.41 -13.70 22.03
C LEU A 654 -12.78 -13.92 23.50
N LEU A 655 -13.56 -13.01 24.07
CA LEU A 655 -14.19 -13.16 25.37
C LEU A 655 -15.69 -13.39 25.17
N PHE A 656 -16.30 -14.27 25.97
CA PHE A 656 -17.70 -14.65 25.83
C PHE A 656 -18.44 -14.68 27.17
N ALA A 657 -19.70 -14.26 27.13
CA ALA A 657 -20.74 -14.51 28.12
C ALA A 657 -21.87 -15.36 27.49
N PHE A 658 -22.65 -16.07 28.31
CA PHE A 658 -23.69 -17.00 27.85
C PHE A 658 -25.00 -16.83 28.61
N THR A 659 -26.13 -17.10 27.96
CA THR A 659 -27.47 -16.86 28.56
C THR A 659 -27.90 -17.93 29.56
N ALA A 660 -27.21 -19.06 29.62
CA ALA A 660 -27.64 -20.23 30.39
C ALA A 660 -27.24 -20.13 31.87
N SER A 661 -28.18 -20.42 32.78
CA SER A 661 -27.92 -20.50 34.22
C SER A 661 -26.90 -21.55 34.63
N SER A 662 -26.68 -22.53 33.78
CA SER A 662 -25.55 -23.46 33.88
C SER A 662 -25.29 -24.07 32.51
N THR A 663 -24.06 -24.03 32.03
CA THR A 663 -23.66 -24.68 30.79
C THR A 663 -22.23 -25.21 30.87
N THR A 664 -21.95 -26.31 30.18
CA THR A 664 -20.62 -26.92 30.15
C THR A 664 -19.91 -26.59 28.84
N ILE A 665 -18.70 -26.03 28.92
CA ILE A 665 -17.82 -25.81 27.76
C ILE A 665 -16.75 -26.90 27.74
N ALA A 666 -16.79 -27.76 26.72
CA ALA A 666 -15.84 -28.86 26.60
C ALA A 666 -14.40 -28.34 26.51
N GLY A 667 -13.51 -28.88 27.35
CA GLY A 667 -12.08 -28.49 27.35
C GLY A 667 -11.77 -27.13 28.00
N LEU A 668 -12.73 -26.52 28.69
CA LEU A 668 -12.49 -25.30 29.47
C LEU A 668 -11.46 -25.53 30.59
N ASN A 669 -10.43 -24.69 30.61
CA ASN A 669 -9.35 -24.76 31.58
C ASN A 669 -9.52 -23.71 32.69
N GLY A 670 -9.37 -24.14 33.95
CA GLY A 670 -9.23 -23.24 35.09
C GLY A 670 -10.53 -22.72 35.73
N GLY A 671 -11.69 -23.27 35.38
CA GLY A 671 -12.97 -22.86 35.97
C GLY A 671 -13.16 -23.36 37.42
N PRO A 672 -13.84 -22.57 38.28
CA PRO A 672 -14.11 -22.93 39.68
C PRO A 672 -14.94 -24.21 39.81
N ASN A 673 -15.80 -24.47 38.82
CA ASN A 673 -16.67 -25.64 38.73
C ASN A 673 -16.25 -26.59 37.59
N GLY A 674 -14.94 -26.70 37.35
CA GLY A 674 -14.38 -27.49 36.27
C GLY A 674 -14.69 -26.85 34.91
N THR A 675 -15.48 -27.53 34.09
CA THR A 675 -15.88 -27.08 32.75
C THR A 675 -17.24 -26.39 32.71
N THR A 676 -17.89 -26.23 33.86
CA THR A 676 -19.22 -25.62 33.97
C THR A 676 -19.09 -24.14 34.32
N ILE A 677 -19.86 -23.32 33.60
CA ILE A 677 -20.01 -21.88 33.81
C ILE A 677 -21.49 -21.53 33.99
N THR A 678 -21.75 -20.32 34.46
CA THR A 678 -23.06 -19.69 34.64
C THR A 678 -23.17 -18.44 33.77
N TYR A 679 -24.35 -17.81 33.75
CA TYR A 679 -24.58 -16.57 33.00
C TYR A 679 -23.85 -15.34 33.58
N ASN A 680 -23.20 -15.48 34.74
CA ASN A 680 -22.41 -14.42 35.40
C ASN A 680 -20.91 -14.53 35.09
N ASP A 681 -20.50 -15.55 34.33
CA ASP A 681 -19.09 -15.84 34.08
C ASP A 681 -18.66 -15.35 32.70
N VAL A 682 -17.38 -14.96 32.58
CA VAL A 682 -16.74 -14.68 31.28
C VAL A 682 -15.63 -15.70 31.05
N VAL A 683 -15.61 -16.25 29.84
CA VAL A 683 -14.56 -17.18 29.37
C VAL A 683 -13.80 -16.59 28.19
N HIS A 684 -12.56 -17.05 28.03
CA HIS A 684 -11.61 -16.62 27.03
C HIS A 684 -11.33 -17.76 26.05
N PHE A 685 -11.55 -17.51 24.77
CA PHE A 685 -11.22 -18.42 23.68
C PHE A 685 -9.97 -17.95 22.95
N VAL A 686 -8.94 -18.80 22.93
CA VAL A 686 -7.72 -18.59 22.15
C VAL A 686 -7.81 -19.40 20.86
N PRO A 687 -8.04 -18.76 19.71
CA PRO A 687 -8.20 -19.43 18.43
C PRO A 687 -6.86 -19.99 17.92
N THR A 688 -6.91 -21.15 17.28
CA THR A 688 -5.90 -21.64 16.34
C THR A 688 -6.36 -21.52 14.89
N SER A 689 -7.67 -21.49 14.65
CA SER A 689 -8.31 -21.13 13.38
C SER A 689 -9.72 -20.55 13.59
N PHE A 690 -10.13 -19.66 12.69
CA PHE A 690 -11.48 -19.10 12.57
C PHE A 690 -12.17 -19.60 11.28
N GLY A 691 -13.43 -19.23 11.10
CA GLY A 691 -14.27 -19.55 9.95
C GLY A 691 -15.14 -20.78 10.20
N ALA A 692 -15.62 -21.40 9.11
CA ALA A 692 -16.47 -22.61 9.17
C ALA A 692 -15.76 -23.89 9.66
N ASN A 693 -14.50 -23.79 10.09
CA ASN A 693 -13.76 -24.85 10.77
C ASN A 693 -13.00 -24.21 11.93
N THR A 694 -13.74 -23.77 12.95
CA THR A 694 -13.18 -23.05 14.09
C THR A 694 -12.45 -24.02 15.02
N ALA A 695 -11.25 -23.65 15.45
CA ALA A 695 -10.48 -24.45 16.41
C ALA A 695 -9.75 -23.53 17.39
N GLY A 696 -9.57 -24.00 18.62
CA GLY A 696 -8.89 -23.23 19.65
C GLY A 696 -9.02 -23.87 21.02
N THR A 697 -8.65 -23.11 22.06
CA THR A 697 -8.65 -23.56 23.46
C THR A 697 -9.41 -22.58 24.34
N TRP A 698 -10.21 -23.12 25.26
CA TRP A 698 -11.00 -22.37 26.22
C TRP A 698 -10.28 -22.21 27.57
N TYR A 699 -10.33 -21.01 28.12
CA TYR A 699 -9.84 -20.66 29.45
C TYR A 699 -10.93 -19.92 30.22
N PHE A 700 -11.06 -20.20 31.52
CA PHE A 700 -11.92 -19.43 32.39
C PHE A 700 -11.25 -18.10 32.73
N LEU A 701 -11.98 -16.98 32.69
CA LEU A 701 -11.42 -15.64 32.88
C LEU A 701 -11.99 -14.93 34.11
N PHE A 702 -13.30 -14.96 34.31
CA PHE A 702 -13.97 -14.12 35.29
C PHE A 702 -15.14 -14.88 35.93
N ASP A 703 -15.17 -14.90 37.26
CA ASP A 703 -16.27 -15.41 38.07
C ASP A 703 -17.07 -14.24 38.62
N GLY A 704 -18.29 -14.03 38.11
CA GLY A 704 -19.15 -12.93 38.53
C GLY A 704 -19.71 -13.09 39.93
N SER A 705 -19.88 -14.33 40.40
CA SER A 705 -20.44 -14.61 41.73
C SER A 705 -19.49 -14.21 42.86
N ASP A 706 -18.18 -14.24 42.61
CA ASP A 706 -17.18 -13.74 43.56
C ASP A 706 -17.24 -12.22 43.78
N VAL A 707 -17.88 -11.48 42.85
CA VAL A 707 -17.90 -10.01 42.83
C VAL A 707 -19.31 -9.42 42.82
N GLY A 708 -20.29 -10.21 43.27
CA GLY A 708 -21.65 -9.76 43.58
C GLY A 708 -22.65 -9.83 42.42
N LEU A 709 -22.38 -10.63 41.40
CA LEU A 709 -23.39 -11.04 40.41
C LEU A 709 -23.98 -12.37 40.86
N ASP A 710 -25.08 -12.35 41.61
CA ASP A 710 -25.60 -13.50 42.36
C ASP A 710 -27.01 -13.94 41.92
N THR A 711 -27.69 -13.12 41.12
CA THR A 711 -29.08 -13.31 40.72
C THR A 711 -29.25 -13.39 39.22
N SER A 712 -30.40 -13.89 38.76
CA SER A 712 -30.70 -13.99 37.33
C SER A 712 -30.96 -12.64 36.66
N SER A 713 -31.22 -11.58 37.43
CA SER A 713 -31.29 -10.20 36.93
C SER A 713 -29.91 -9.55 36.81
N GLU A 714 -28.85 -10.23 37.25
CA GLU A 714 -27.46 -9.78 37.15
C GLU A 714 -26.70 -10.59 36.08
N ALA A 715 -27.44 -11.34 35.24
CA ALA A 715 -26.88 -12.09 34.14
C ALA A 715 -26.24 -11.14 33.12
N ILE A 716 -25.05 -11.50 32.65
CA ILE A 716 -24.31 -10.70 31.66
C ILE A 716 -24.94 -10.90 30.28
N ASP A 717 -25.38 -9.81 29.68
CA ASP A 717 -25.95 -9.73 28.32
C ASP A 717 -25.07 -8.94 27.35
N ALA A 718 -24.21 -8.04 27.83
CA ALA A 718 -23.15 -7.46 27.01
C ALA A 718 -21.78 -7.57 27.67
N VAL A 719 -20.75 -7.82 26.87
CA VAL A 719 -19.35 -7.84 27.33
C VAL A 719 -18.47 -7.08 26.35
N CYS A 720 -17.66 -6.15 26.85
CA CYS A 720 -16.68 -5.44 26.05
C CYS A 720 -15.39 -5.15 26.83
N LEU A 721 -14.41 -4.55 26.16
CA LEU A 721 -13.22 -4.02 26.79
C LEU A 721 -13.22 -2.51 26.62
N THR A 722 -12.98 -1.78 27.70
CA THR A 722 -12.73 -0.33 27.64
C THR A 722 -11.45 -0.06 26.84
N SER A 723 -11.25 1.19 26.38
CA SER A 723 -10.02 1.60 25.70
C SER A 723 -8.75 1.42 26.56
N ALA A 724 -8.88 1.33 27.88
CA ALA A 724 -7.80 1.03 28.82
C ALA A 724 -7.60 -0.48 29.07
N GLY A 725 -8.40 -1.34 28.43
CA GLY A 725 -8.30 -2.80 28.54
C GLY A 725 -9.04 -3.41 29.73
N TYR A 726 -9.84 -2.65 30.48
CA TYR A 726 -10.70 -3.20 31.54
C TYR A 726 -11.92 -3.91 30.96
N LEU A 727 -12.30 -5.04 31.57
CA LEU A 727 -13.55 -5.74 31.29
C LEU A 727 -14.73 -4.86 31.68
N ALA A 728 -15.63 -4.60 30.72
CA ALA A 728 -16.88 -3.91 30.96
C ALA A 728 -18.06 -4.80 30.57
N ILE A 729 -19.16 -4.70 31.31
CA ILE A 729 -20.35 -5.52 31.14
C ILE A 729 -21.62 -4.69 31.24
N SER A 730 -22.69 -5.19 30.62
CA SER A 730 -24.09 -4.87 30.95
C SER A 730 -24.72 -6.08 31.67
N THR A 731 -25.89 -5.89 32.27
CA THR A 731 -26.69 -6.99 32.83
C THR A 731 -28.17 -6.86 32.52
N THR A 732 -28.86 -7.99 32.41
CA THR A 732 -30.31 -8.13 32.03
C THR A 732 -31.32 -7.43 32.95
N GLY A 733 -30.85 -6.75 33.98
CA GLY A 733 -31.62 -6.13 35.04
C GLY A 733 -30.71 -5.17 35.80
N SER A 734 -31.24 -4.53 36.84
CA SER A 734 -30.48 -3.59 37.66
C SER A 734 -29.57 -4.32 38.67
N PRO A 735 -28.23 -4.36 38.48
CA PRO A 735 -27.35 -5.16 39.32
C PRO A 735 -27.04 -4.46 40.66
N SER A 736 -26.86 -5.25 41.72
CA SER A 736 -26.55 -4.74 43.07
C SER A 736 -25.12 -5.10 43.48
N VAL A 737 -24.13 -4.49 42.82
CA VAL A 737 -22.70 -4.72 43.10
C VAL A 737 -22.12 -3.76 44.15
N SER A 738 -21.09 -4.22 44.85
CA SER A 738 -20.42 -3.42 45.88
C SER A 738 -19.74 -2.17 45.30
N GLY A 739 -19.99 -1.01 45.91
CA GLY A 739 -19.34 0.26 45.59
C GLY A 739 -20.09 1.14 44.58
N LEU A 740 -21.12 0.61 43.93
CA LEU A 740 -21.98 1.34 43.00
C LEU A 740 -23.45 1.30 43.49
N SER A 741 -24.26 2.25 43.03
CA SER A 741 -25.68 2.32 43.37
C SER A 741 -26.43 3.05 42.28
N GLY A 742 -27.70 2.67 42.05
CA GLY A 742 -28.53 3.29 41.01
C GLY A 742 -28.21 2.79 39.60
N LEU A 743 -27.62 1.61 39.48
CA LEU A 743 -27.42 0.94 38.20
C LEU A 743 -28.77 0.45 37.65
N ALA A 744 -28.92 0.50 36.34
CA ALA A 744 -30.05 0.00 35.58
C ALA A 744 -29.56 -1.01 34.51
N ASP A 745 -30.51 -1.61 33.78
CA ASP A 745 -30.26 -2.59 32.73
C ASP A 745 -29.61 -1.96 31.48
N GLU A 746 -29.83 -0.66 31.25
CA GLU A 746 -29.20 0.08 30.15
C GLU A 746 -27.75 0.58 30.42
N ASP A 747 -27.10 0.15 31.51
CA ASP A 747 -25.81 0.67 31.96
C ASP A 747 -24.62 -0.25 31.66
N LEU A 748 -23.44 0.33 31.45
CA LEU A 748 -22.17 -0.39 31.47
C LEU A 748 -21.35 -0.05 32.71
N ILE A 749 -20.85 -1.10 33.37
CA ILE A 749 -19.87 -1.01 34.45
C ILE A 749 -18.58 -1.73 34.07
N PHE A 750 -17.44 -1.20 34.50
CA PHE A 750 -16.14 -1.83 34.27
C PHE A 750 -15.48 -2.31 35.55
N PHE A 751 -14.76 -3.42 35.44
CA PHE A 751 -14.12 -4.10 36.55
C PHE A 751 -12.61 -3.83 36.57
N VAL A 752 -12.13 -3.30 37.69
CA VAL A 752 -10.70 -3.20 37.97
C VAL A 752 -10.30 -4.39 38.83
N ALA A 753 -9.74 -5.41 38.17
CA ALA A 753 -9.35 -6.65 38.82
C ALA A 753 -8.08 -6.48 39.67
N SER A 754 -8.13 -6.99 40.89
CA SER A 754 -6.95 -7.36 41.70
C SER A 754 -6.56 -8.83 41.49
N SER A 755 -7.51 -9.67 41.06
CA SER A 755 -7.34 -11.07 40.66
C SER A 755 -8.44 -11.46 39.67
N LEU A 756 -8.10 -12.29 38.67
CA LEU A 756 -9.01 -12.91 37.70
C LEU A 756 -8.94 -14.44 37.82
N GLY A 757 -9.88 -15.15 37.19
CA GLY A 757 -9.99 -16.60 37.22
C GLY A 757 -11.00 -17.08 38.27
N SER A 758 -10.80 -18.30 38.80
CA SER A 758 -11.73 -18.97 39.73
C SER A 758 -11.85 -18.33 41.12
N THR A 759 -11.09 -17.28 41.39
CA THR A 759 -11.16 -16.47 42.63
C THR A 759 -11.04 -15.01 42.21
N THR A 760 -12.08 -14.50 41.57
CA THR A 760 -12.11 -13.15 41.02
C THR A 760 -12.24 -12.14 42.16
N ALA A 761 -11.45 -11.08 42.13
CA ALA A 761 -11.50 -10.05 43.18
C ALA A 761 -11.11 -8.69 42.62
N GLY A 762 -11.80 -7.63 43.02
CA GLY A 762 -11.56 -6.29 42.48
C GLY A 762 -12.71 -5.34 42.83
N THR A 763 -12.81 -4.26 42.05
CA THR A 763 -13.82 -3.21 42.28
C THR A 763 -14.52 -2.83 40.99
N TRP A 764 -15.84 -2.66 41.08
CA TRP A 764 -16.68 -2.13 40.02
C TRP A 764 -16.63 -0.60 39.94
N ASN A 765 -16.67 -0.08 38.73
CA ASN A 765 -16.68 1.35 38.42
C ASN A 765 -17.68 1.64 37.31
N TRP A 766 -18.31 2.81 37.33
CA TRP A 766 -19.17 3.27 36.24
C TRP A 766 -18.40 3.42 34.93
N TYR A 767 -18.95 2.93 33.82
CA TYR A 767 -18.45 3.20 32.49
C TYR A 767 -19.42 4.06 31.67
N PHE A 768 -20.68 3.67 31.60
CA PHE A 768 -21.71 4.35 30.81
C PHE A 768 -23.04 4.23 31.53
N ASP A 769 -23.63 5.37 31.87
CA ASP A 769 -25.02 5.52 32.32
C ASP A 769 -25.93 5.76 31.10
N GLY A 770 -26.77 4.78 30.75
CA GLY A 770 -27.65 4.83 29.58
C GLY A 770 -28.86 5.75 29.78
N SER A 771 -29.33 5.82 31.03
CA SER A 771 -30.43 6.67 31.48
C SER A 771 -30.15 8.16 31.23
N ASP A 772 -28.91 8.60 31.44
CA ASP A 772 -28.47 9.98 31.20
C ASP A 772 -28.53 10.41 29.72
N VAL A 773 -28.46 9.46 28.80
CA VAL A 773 -28.42 9.71 27.35
C VAL A 773 -29.68 9.27 26.62
N GLY A 774 -30.72 8.92 27.38
CA GLY A 774 -32.07 8.72 26.87
C GLY A 774 -32.39 7.30 26.43
N LEU A 775 -31.59 6.30 26.80
CA LEU A 775 -32.07 4.92 26.84
C LEU A 775 -33.05 4.83 28.02
N SER A 776 -34.32 4.46 27.77
CA SER A 776 -35.33 4.45 28.84
C SER A 776 -35.31 3.14 29.62
N SER A 777 -35.89 3.18 30.82
CA SER A 777 -36.12 2.02 31.67
C SER A 777 -37.24 1.07 31.15
N THR A 778 -37.48 1.01 29.84
CA THR A 778 -38.36 0.00 29.27
C THR A 778 -37.52 -1.20 28.87
N SER A 779 -38.04 -2.41 29.03
CA SER A 779 -37.31 -3.65 28.72
C SER A 779 -36.93 -3.83 27.24
N ASN A 780 -37.21 -2.85 26.37
CA ASN A 780 -36.80 -2.88 24.96
C ASN A 780 -35.52 -2.07 24.72
N GLU A 781 -35.15 -1.16 25.61
CA GLU A 781 -33.97 -0.29 25.47
C GLU A 781 -32.79 -0.74 26.36
N ASP A 782 -32.93 -1.91 26.97
CA ASP A 782 -31.90 -2.68 27.66
C ASP A 782 -30.73 -3.00 26.72
N VAL A 783 -29.49 -2.84 27.17
CA VAL A 783 -28.29 -3.01 26.34
C VAL A 783 -27.99 -4.49 26.16
N ASP A 784 -28.17 -4.99 24.94
CA ASP A 784 -28.03 -6.40 24.59
C ASP A 784 -26.72 -6.69 23.81
N ALA A 785 -26.01 -5.64 23.39
CA ALA A 785 -24.65 -5.76 22.85
C ALA A 785 -23.84 -4.50 23.10
N ALA A 786 -22.54 -4.64 23.36
CA ALA A 786 -21.64 -3.51 23.56
C ALA A 786 -20.26 -3.75 22.96
N PHE A 787 -19.65 -2.70 22.41
CA PHE A 787 -18.26 -2.67 21.99
C PHE A 787 -17.68 -1.27 22.14
N VAL A 788 -16.42 -1.15 22.56
CA VAL A 788 -15.72 0.14 22.61
C VAL A 788 -14.65 0.16 21.53
N ASP A 789 -14.77 1.09 20.59
CA ASP A 789 -13.78 1.24 19.53
C ASP A 789 -12.52 1.97 20.01
N SER A 790 -11.48 1.99 19.17
CA SER A 790 -10.20 2.63 19.50
C SER A 790 -10.29 4.14 19.72
N THR A 791 -11.39 4.78 19.31
CA THR A 791 -11.66 6.20 19.55
C THR A 791 -12.33 6.45 20.91
N GLY A 792 -12.72 5.37 21.61
CA GLY A 792 -13.48 5.43 22.86
C GLY A 792 -14.99 5.59 22.65
N ALA A 793 -15.48 5.47 21.42
CA ALA A 793 -16.90 5.46 21.16
C ALA A 793 -17.49 4.08 21.45
N ILE A 794 -18.73 4.07 21.93
CA ILE A 794 -19.42 2.87 22.41
C ILE A 794 -20.45 2.48 21.36
N TRP A 795 -20.37 1.25 20.85
CA TRP A 795 -21.33 0.69 19.91
C TRP A 795 -22.29 -0.18 20.71
N LEU A 796 -23.58 0.04 20.53
CA LEU A 796 -24.63 -0.57 21.34
C LEU A 796 -25.71 -1.16 20.44
N SER A 797 -26.27 -2.28 20.85
CA SER A 797 -27.59 -2.76 20.42
C SER A 797 -28.47 -2.88 21.66
N THR A 798 -29.79 -2.84 21.47
CA THR A 798 -30.75 -3.02 22.56
C THR A 798 -31.61 -4.28 22.38
N LEU A 799 -32.24 -4.75 23.45
CA LEU A 799 -33.08 -5.96 23.42
C LEU A 799 -34.26 -5.84 22.43
N GLY A 800 -34.73 -4.63 22.17
CA GLY A 800 -35.84 -4.34 21.26
C GLY A 800 -35.76 -2.95 20.65
N ALA A 801 -36.93 -2.36 20.37
CA ALA A 801 -37.04 -1.02 19.79
C ALA A 801 -36.48 0.06 20.72
N PHE A 802 -35.65 0.95 20.17
CA PHE A 802 -35.09 2.09 20.89
C PHE A 802 -35.32 3.42 20.15
N SER A 803 -35.34 4.51 20.90
CA SER A 803 -35.52 5.86 20.38
C SER A 803 -34.78 6.88 21.24
N VAL A 804 -33.52 7.16 20.88
CA VAL A 804 -32.67 8.17 21.51
C VAL A 804 -32.64 9.47 20.68
N THR A 805 -32.04 10.53 21.22
CA THR A 805 -32.00 11.82 20.50
C THR A 805 -31.23 11.68 19.18
N GLY A 806 -31.95 11.83 18.06
CA GLY A 806 -31.40 11.85 16.71
C GLY A 806 -31.36 10.50 15.99
N VAL A 807 -31.64 9.38 16.67
CA VAL A 807 -31.59 8.03 16.10
C VAL A 807 -32.65 7.14 16.75
N SER A 808 -33.36 6.34 15.95
CA SER A 808 -34.28 5.30 16.42
C SER A 808 -34.06 4.04 15.60
N GLY A 809 -34.31 2.88 16.19
CA GLY A 809 -34.14 1.58 15.56
C GLY A 809 -34.78 0.44 16.35
N ASP A 810 -34.39 -0.79 16.05
CA ASP A 810 -34.74 -1.98 16.80
C ASP A 810 -33.53 -2.83 17.18
N GLY A 811 -33.78 -3.97 17.84
CA GLY A 811 -32.72 -4.81 18.36
C GLY A 811 -31.88 -5.49 17.28
N THR A 812 -32.19 -5.32 15.99
CA THR A 812 -31.33 -5.76 14.88
C THR A 812 -30.30 -4.69 14.48
N ASP A 813 -30.43 -3.47 14.98
CA ASP A 813 -29.59 -2.33 14.64
C ASP A 813 -28.44 -2.15 15.64
N VAL A 814 -27.34 -1.56 15.18
CA VAL A 814 -26.24 -1.11 16.05
C VAL A 814 -26.13 0.41 15.97
N VAL A 815 -26.13 1.07 17.11
CA VAL A 815 -25.90 2.51 17.24
C VAL A 815 -24.54 2.80 17.83
N LYS A 816 -23.92 3.87 17.33
CA LYS A 816 -22.67 4.41 17.87
C LYS A 816 -22.98 5.60 18.76
N PHE A 817 -22.64 5.48 20.04
CA PHE A 817 -22.57 6.57 21.00
C PHE A 817 -21.16 7.17 21.02
N THR A 818 -21.05 8.46 20.74
CA THR A 818 -19.79 9.21 20.83
C THR A 818 -19.79 10.02 22.13
N PRO A 819 -19.03 9.60 23.15
CA PRO A 819 -19.04 10.26 24.45
C PRO A 819 -18.29 11.59 24.42
N THR A 820 -18.85 12.58 25.09
CA THR A 820 -18.15 13.76 25.60
C THR A 820 -17.75 13.59 27.08
N SER A 821 -18.50 12.76 27.82
CA SER A 821 -18.15 12.24 29.15
C SER A 821 -18.71 10.84 29.33
N THR A 822 -18.02 10.03 30.13
CA THR A 822 -18.39 8.68 30.56
C THR A 822 -18.41 8.60 32.09
N GLY A 823 -18.96 7.51 32.65
CA GLY A 823 -19.14 7.31 34.09
C GLY A 823 -20.60 7.49 34.51
N SER A 824 -20.85 7.81 35.78
CA SER A 824 -22.20 8.03 36.35
C SER A 824 -22.83 9.37 35.94
N THR A 825 -22.25 10.03 34.94
CA THR A 825 -22.74 11.29 34.36
C THR A 825 -22.34 11.27 32.89
N THR A 826 -23.10 10.54 32.11
CA THR A 826 -22.81 10.31 30.70
C THR A 826 -23.35 11.45 29.86
N ALA A 827 -22.56 11.93 28.90
CA ALA A 827 -23.03 12.91 27.92
C ALA A 827 -22.37 12.65 26.59
N GLY A 828 -23.12 12.78 25.50
CA GLY A 828 -22.62 12.54 24.15
C GLY A 828 -23.73 12.57 23.12
N SER A 829 -23.48 11.94 21.97
CA SER A 829 -24.44 11.89 20.87
C SER A 829 -24.48 10.51 20.21
N PHE A 830 -25.67 10.09 19.82
CA PHE A 830 -25.89 8.86 19.05
C PHE A 830 -25.89 9.11 17.54
N SER A 831 -25.44 8.10 16.79
CA SER A 831 -25.55 7.98 15.33
C SER A 831 -25.81 6.52 14.97
N MET A 832 -26.59 6.26 13.92
CA MET A 832 -26.75 4.89 13.41
C MET A 832 -25.42 4.37 12.85
N LEU A 833 -25.00 3.18 13.29
CA LEU A 833 -23.78 2.53 12.79
C LEU A 833 -24.12 1.43 11.77
N LEU A 834 -25.07 0.55 12.12
CA LEU A 834 -25.59 -0.51 11.26
C LEU A 834 -27.11 -0.55 11.38
N ASP A 835 -27.79 -0.47 10.24
CA ASP A 835 -29.23 -0.77 10.13
C ASP A 835 -29.35 -2.26 9.75
N GLY A 836 -29.82 -3.08 10.69
CA GLY A 836 -29.91 -4.53 10.57
C GLY A 836 -30.78 -4.95 9.38
N SER A 837 -31.91 -4.25 9.20
CA SER A 837 -32.83 -4.50 8.10
C SER A 837 -32.20 -4.19 6.74
N ALA A 838 -31.38 -3.14 6.66
CA ALA A 838 -30.69 -2.74 5.43
C ALA A 838 -29.59 -3.74 5.02
N ILE A 839 -28.97 -4.42 5.99
CA ILE A 839 -27.93 -5.43 5.75
C ILE A 839 -28.49 -6.87 5.67
N GLY A 840 -29.82 -7.02 5.77
CA GLY A 840 -30.52 -8.29 5.57
C GLY A 840 -30.66 -9.15 6.83
N VAL A 841 -30.51 -8.59 8.03
CA VAL A 841 -30.87 -9.25 9.28
C VAL A 841 -32.40 -9.23 9.41
N PRO A 842 -33.08 -10.38 9.50
CA PRO A 842 -34.53 -10.44 9.63
C PRO A 842 -34.98 -10.06 11.04
N SER A 843 -36.24 -9.61 11.15
CA SER A 843 -36.88 -9.33 12.45
C SER A 843 -36.81 -10.54 13.38
N GLY A 844 -36.32 -10.34 14.61
CA GLY A 844 -36.09 -11.39 15.60
C GLY A 844 -34.68 -11.98 15.60
N GLY A 845 -33.80 -11.50 14.71
CA GLY A 845 -32.36 -11.73 14.74
C GLY A 845 -31.62 -10.65 15.51
N ASN A 846 -32.01 -10.38 16.77
CA ASN A 846 -31.43 -9.27 17.53
C ASN A 846 -29.93 -9.45 17.73
N VAL A 847 -29.17 -8.37 17.64
CA VAL A 847 -27.72 -8.34 17.84
C VAL A 847 -27.42 -8.48 19.32
N THR A 848 -26.83 -9.60 19.70
CA THR A 848 -26.40 -9.91 21.08
C THR A 848 -24.91 -9.66 21.29
N GLY A 849 -24.18 -9.30 20.24
CA GLY A 849 -22.75 -9.03 20.33
C GLY A 849 -22.26 -8.36 19.07
N VAL A 850 -21.33 -7.42 19.23
CA VAL A 850 -20.76 -6.65 18.12
C VAL A 850 -19.26 -6.45 18.33
N ALA A 851 -18.49 -6.48 17.24
CA ALA A 851 -17.09 -6.06 17.25
C ALA A 851 -16.64 -5.59 15.86
N LEU A 852 -15.53 -4.86 15.79
CA LEU A 852 -14.88 -4.47 14.53
C LEU A 852 -13.71 -5.39 14.19
N LEU A 853 -13.63 -5.82 12.93
CA LEU A 853 -12.41 -6.41 12.35
C LEU A 853 -11.57 -5.32 11.67
N PRO A 854 -10.28 -5.20 12.01
CA PRO A 854 -9.35 -4.21 11.43
C PRO A 854 -8.95 -4.49 9.98
#